data_AF-F9WF29-F1
#
_entry.id   AF-F9WF29-F1
#
_cell.length_a   1.000
_cell.length_b   1.000
_cell.length_c   1.000
_cell.angle_alpha   90.00
_cell.angle_beta   90.00
_cell.angle_gamma   90.00
#
_symmetry.space_group_name_H-M   'P 1'
#
loop_
_entity.id
_entity.type
_entity.pdbx_description
1 polymer ?
#
loop_
_entity_poly.entity_id
_entity_poly.type
_entity_poly.pdbx_seq_one_letter_code
_entity_poly.pdbx_strand_id
1 'polypeptide(L)'
;MYADDLSITIKGRSREDAVLQANSYLDKLHRWTSENGLQVNPLKCEAAWFTISTHTEDDKDREGRFPLLFNGHEIPISTMGSTHLPKLLGVPLDTRMNFNSAATSQCTATSTRIAQLKSVAHKKAGPLPHDMRTFVIGYGASKLLYGSEMIWALADDSAKNAMMRTYASLARIVSGTLSTTDPESALLEANMTPLHILALRARFALFERVRSCQKEWIRRPPPEPPPRKGFRISPISRETMYSLVDGLTEEYGVNRNSVRERRFFKSAVPPWSVSQANKVTFGLTVEYDKSLTHKDAIRSAKKWASLHEIGKHNHFQWLIATDGGIQSPMSAGVGLLFKSVSHPVLIKQVSVNCGSVSSSYRAESVAMLLALDRLVMPMTDVKHKTLLIVTDSQSLLNALSKGPLSQCDYTEDVIWTRLIELTLHGWLIHFQFCHSHCGVVVNEMADEYATQCMENGHFTEPSVKPLWHKDLEALITRQLKKRWLASLRTDTHRYKLCGAKPSDLSGLDLIDGTKLTRSEMVQLARARCGESEYFGRLFWSLRDCLPTCRLCNCTPEQAAVLSHSSLPEEGLDASTNTVQETAERPRANKNRRREPCPYCDAVFAGFTRLRQHCKTQHSDQPKPAEQLKCDFCGEEYSNRRSTAQHRMRCKQNPNYIRLNN
;
A
#
# COMPACT_ATOMS: atom_id res chain seq x y z
N MET A 1 -5.27 -3.16 -26.88
CA MET A 1 -4.11 -3.74 -27.55
C MET A 1 -2.88 -3.39 -26.74
N TYR A 2 -2.05 -4.38 -26.43
CA TYR A 2 -0.78 -4.21 -25.75
C TYR A 2 0.23 -5.09 -26.47
N ALA A 3 1.25 -4.48 -27.11
CA ALA A 3 2.09 -5.18 -28.07
C ALA A 3 1.23 -5.93 -29.12
N ASP A 4 1.41 -7.25 -29.25
CA ASP A 4 0.68 -8.16 -30.14
C ASP A 4 -0.65 -8.68 -29.56
N ASP A 5 -0.91 -8.49 -28.26
CA ASP A 5 -2.15 -8.93 -27.63
C ASP A 5 -3.31 -7.95 -27.89
N LEU A 6 -4.40 -8.47 -28.49
CA LEU A 6 -5.65 -7.74 -28.70
C LEU A 6 -6.73 -8.20 -27.72
N SER A 7 -7.32 -7.24 -27.00
CA SER A 7 -8.47 -7.49 -26.12
C SER A 7 -9.65 -6.67 -26.58
N ILE A 8 -10.80 -7.32 -26.72
CA ILE A 8 -12.05 -6.71 -27.18
C ILE A 8 -13.10 -6.90 -26.08
N THR A 9 -13.80 -5.82 -25.74
CA THR A 9 -14.90 -5.86 -24.76
C THR A 9 -16.20 -5.51 -25.45
N ILE A 10 -17.19 -6.38 -25.31
CA ILE A 10 -18.49 -6.27 -25.97
C ILE A 10 -19.57 -6.28 -24.91
N LYS A 11 -20.55 -5.40 -25.07
CA LYS A 11 -21.68 -5.27 -24.16
C LYS A 11 -22.94 -5.71 -24.89
N GLY A 12 -23.68 -6.65 -24.32
CA GLY A 12 -24.99 -7.08 -24.80
C GLY A 12 -25.99 -7.14 -23.64
N ARG A 13 -27.28 -7.19 -23.97
CA ARG A 13 -28.36 -7.33 -22.99
C ARG A 13 -28.50 -8.77 -22.48
N SER A 14 -28.10 -9.73 -23.31
CA SER A 14 -28.03 -11.16 -22.99
C SER A 14 -26.76 -11.76 -23.61
N ARG A 15 -26.48 -13.02 -23.28
CA ARG A 15 -25.33 -13.75 -23.84
C ARG A 15 -25.45 -13.88 -25.36
N GLU A 16 -26.63 -14.20 -25.85
CA GLU A 16 -26.93 -14.40 -27.28
C GLU A 16 -26.70 -13.10 -28.06
N ASP A 17 -27.27 -12.00 -27.57
CA ASP A 17 -27.10 -10.66 -28.16
C ASP A 17 -25.61 -10.25 -28.20
N ALA A 18 -24.88 -10.49 -27.11
CA ALA A 18 -23.45 -10.19 -27.05
C ALA A 18 -22.63 -11.03 -28.04
N VAL A 19 -22.92 -12.33 -28.18
CA VAL A 19 -22.20 -13.23 -29.10
C VAL A 19 -22.49 -12.88 -30.56
N LEU A 20 -23.75 -12.59 -30.90
CA LEU A 20 -24.11 -12.16 -32.27
C LEU A 20 -23.37 -10.86 -32.66
N GLN A 21 -23.34 -9.88 -31.75
CA GLN A 21 -22.56 -8.67 -31.96
C GLN A 21 -21.06 -8.97 -32.06
N ALA A 22 -20.54 -9.86 -31.22
CA ALA A 22 -19.15 -10.27 -31.23
C ALA A 22 -18.73 -10.89 -32.55
N ASN A 23 -19.49 -11.83 -33.10
CA ASN A 23 -19.23 -12.42 -34.40
C ASN A 23 -19.17 -11.34 -35.50
N SER A 24 -20.12 -10.39 -35.50
CA SER A 24 -20.10 -9.28 -36.47
C SER A 24 -18.82 -8.41 -36.37
N TYR A 25 -18.30 -8.17 -35.16
CA TYR A 25 -17.05 -7.44 -34.96
C TYR A 25 -15.82 -8.25 -35.34
N LEU A 26 -15.82 -9.54 -34.99
CA LEU A 26 -14.74 -10.49 -35.31
C LEU A 26 -14.60 -10.70 -36.82
N ASP A 27 -15.71 -10.70 -37.57
CA ASP A 27 -15.69 -10.75 -39.04
C ASP A 27 -15.07 -9.50 -39.67
N LYS A 28 -15.39 -8.32 -39.10
CA LYS A 28 -14.77 -7.05 -39.54
C LYS A 28 -13.29 -7.03 -39.21
N LEU A 29 -12.92 -7.51 -38.03
CA LEU A 29 -11.53 -7.62 -37.62
C LEU A 29 -10.77 -8.56 -38.56
N HIS A 30 -11.33 -9.73 -38.88
CA HIS A 30 -10.71 -10.70 -39.78
C HIS A 30 -10.45 -10.11 -41.18
N ARG A 31 -11.43 -9.39 -41.74
CA ARG A 31 -11.26 -8.68 -43.01
C ARG A 31 -10.13 -7.65 -42.94
N TRP A 32 -10.16 -6.79 -41.91
CA TRP A 32 -9.13 -5.78 -41.72
C TRP A 32 -7.73 -6.39 -41.53
N THR A 33 -7.60 -7.45 -40.72
CA THR A 33 -6.30 -8.11 -40.52
C THR A 33 -5.78 -8.71 -41.82
N SER A 34 -6.66 -9.34 -42.60
CA SER A 34 -6.31 -9.95 -43.89
C SER A 34 -5.85 -8.90 -44.91
N GLU A 35 -6.55 -7.77 -45.01
CA GLU A 35 -6.20 -6.64 -45.89
C GLU A 35 -4.85 -6.01 -45.52
N ASN A 36 -4.47 -6.04 -44.23
CA ASN A 36 -3.24 -5.44 -43.71
C ASN A 36 -2.09 -6.44 -43.54
N GLY A 37 -2.22 -7.68 -44.04
CA GLY A 37 -1.19 -8.71 -43.92
C GLY A 37 -0.91 -9.17 -42.48
N LEU A 38 -1.87 -8.99 -41.58
CA LEU A 38 -1.81 -9.42 -40.19
C LEU A 38 -2.60 -10.73 -40.00
N GLN A 39 -2.08 -11.62 -39.16
CA GLN A 39 -2.74 -12.89 -38.84
C GLN A 39 -3.01 -12.99 -37.34
N VAL A 40 -4.26 -13.29 -36.99
CA VAL A 40 -4.67 -13.61 -35.63
C VAL A 40 -4.81 -15.11 -35.52
N ASN A 41 -4.17 -15.73 -34.51
CA ASN A 41 -4.23 -17.17 -34.30
C ASN A 41 -5.53 -17.56 -33.57
N PRO A 42 -6.50 -18.22 -34.23
CA PRO A 42 -7.78 -18.57 -33.61
C PRO A 42 -7.65 -19.53 -32.42
N LEU A 43 -6.63 -20.40 -32.40
CA LEU A 43 -6.43 -21.39 -31.33
C LEU A 43 -5.91 -20.76 -30.03
N LYS A 44 -5.40 -19.52 -30.11
CA LYS A 44 -4.99 -18.74 -28.94
C LYS A 44 -6.05 -17.74 -28.49
N CYS A 45 -7.18 -17.65 -29.20
CA CYS A 45 -8.27 -16.78 -28.80
C CYS A 45 -9.01 -17.40 -27.61
N GLU A 46 -9.24 -16.59 -26.60
CA GLU A 46 -9.99 -16.95 -25.40
C GLU A 46 -11.09 -15.90 -25.18
N ALA A 47 -12.26 -16.33 -24.71
CA ALA A 47 -13.35 -15.43 -24.35
C ALA A 47 -13.86 -15.72 -22.95
N ALA A 48 -14.33 -14.69 -22.24
CA ALA A 48 -14.98 -14.82 -20.96
C ALA A 48 -16.34 -14.13 -21.00
N TRP A 49 -17.38 -14.84 -20.56
CA TRP A 49 -18.69 -14.25 -20.33
C TRP A 49 -18.75 -13.63 -18.93
N PHE A 50 -19.04 -12.33 -18.86
CA PHE A 50 -19.20 -11.61 -17.60
C PHE A 50 -20.66 -11.30 -17.36
N THR A 51 -21.20 -11.76 -16.23
CA THR A 51 -22.54 -11.38 -15.77
C THR A 51 -22.53 -11.17 -14.26
N ILE A 52 -23.45 -10.34 -13.76
CA ILE A 52 -23.66 -10.13 -12.32
C ILE A 52 -24.67 -11.17 -11.79
N SER A 53 -25.37 -11.88 -12.67
CA SER A 53 -26.36 -12.88 -12.29
C SER A 53 -25.74 -14.00 -11.47
N THR A 54 -26.37 -14.35 -10.35
CA THR A 54 -26.02 -15.53 -9.58
C THR A 54 -26.65 -16.80 -10.14
N HIS A 55 -27.53 -16.69 -11.14
CA HIS A 55 -28.15 -17.83 -11.79
C HIS A 55 -27.22 -18.39 -12.86
N THR A 56 -26.85 -19.67 -12.74
CA THR A 56 -26.00 -20.36 -13.71
C THR A 56 -26.71 -20.69 -15.01
N GLU A 57 -28.04 -20.56 -15.06
CA GLU A 57 -28.81 -20.75 -16.28
C GLU A 57 -28.50 -19.67 -17.31
N ASP A 58 -28.25 -18.43 -16.86
CA ASP A 58 -27.89 -17.28 -17.71
C ASP A 58 -26.50 -17.42 -18.36
N ASP A 59 -25.70 -18.39 -17.92
CA ASP A 59 -24.40 -18.70 -18.52
C ASP A 59 -24.50 -19.76 -19.62
N LYS A 60 -25.57 -20.57 -19.65
CA LYS A 60 -25.62 -21.79 -20.45
C LYS A 60 -26.17 -21.55 -21.85
N ASP A 61 -25.44 -22.02 -22.84
CA ASP A 61 -25.95 -22.29 -24.20
C ASP A 61 -26.28 -23.78 -24.31
N ARG A 62 -27.40 -24.22 -23.72
CA ARG A 62 -27.69 -25.66 -23.66
C ARG A 62 -27.82 -26.31 -25.04
N GLU A 63 -28.12 -25.50 -26.05
CA GLU A 63 -28.41 -25.96 -27.41
C GLU A 63 -27.31 -25.61 -28.41
N GLY A 64 -26.22 -24.96 -27.96
CA GLY A 64 -25.09 -24.58 -28.83
C GLY A 64 -25.48 -23.67 -30.00
N ARG A 65 -26.54 -22.87 -29.85
CA ARG A 65 -27.13 -22.11 -30.97
C ARG A 65 -26.32 -20.87 -31.34
N PHE A 66 -25.48 -20.38 -30.43
CA PHE A 66 -24.73 -19.15 -30.60
C PHE A 66 -23.24 -19.36 -30.33
N PRO A 67 -22.50 -20.05 -31.24
CA PRO A 67 -21.06 -20.18 -31.12
C PRO A 67 -20.37 -18.84 -31.40
N LEU A 68 -19.29 -18.56 -30.67
CA LEU A 68 -18.40 -17.42 -30.95
C LEU A 68 -17.35 -17.89 -31.95
N LEU A 69 -17.29 -17.26 -33.12
CA LEU A 69 -16.48 -17.72 -34.24
C LEU A 69 -15.44 -16.65 -34.62
N PHE A 70 -14.23 -17.10 -34.93
CA PHE A 70 -13.22 -16.29 -35.60
C PHE A 70 -12.55 -17.10 -36.71
N ASN A 71 -12.68 -16.63 -37.95
CA ASN A 71 -12.15 -17.31 -39.13
C ASN A 71 -12.58 -18.80 -39.20
N GLY A 72 -13.86 -19.07 -38.98
CA GLY A 72 -14.44 -20.43 -38.98
C GLY A 72 -14.09 -21.31 -37.78
N HIS A 73 -13.27 -20.82 -36.84
CA HIS A 73 -12.92 -21.55 -35.62
C HIS A 73 -13.77 -21.08 -34.45
N GLU A 74 -14.29 -22.04 -33.67
CA GLU A 74 -15.02 -21.73 -32.45
C GLU A 74 -14.06 -21.32 -31.33
N ILE A 75 -14.29 -20.13 -30.78
CA ILE A 75 -13.57 -19.60 -29.63
C ILE A 75 -14.29 -20.07 -28.36
N PRO A 76 -13.60 -20.78 -27.44
CA PRO A 76 -14.21 -21.19 -26.19
C PRO A 76 -14.57 -19.98 -25.32
N ILE A 77 -15.80 -19.97 -24.80
CA ILE A 77 -16.28 -18.96 -23.87
C ILE A 77 -16.27 -19.54 -22.45
N SER A 78 -15.37 -19.02 -21.61
CA SER A 78 -15.35 -19.36 -20.19
C SER A 78 -16.59 -18.80 -19.47
N THR A 79 -17.30 -19.69 -18.78
CA THR A 79 -18.49 -19.44 -17.96
C THR A 79 -18.26 -19.86 -16.50
N MET A 80 -19.24 -19.63 -15.60
CA MET A 80 -19.09 -20.01 -14.19
C MET A 80 -18.74 -21.49 -14.05
N GLY A 81 -17.69 -21.79 -13.28
CA GLY A 81 -17.19 -23.16 -13.06
C GLY A 81 -16.15 -23.63 -14.07
N SER A 82 -15.81 -22.82 -15.08
CA SER A 82 -14.71 -23.13 -16.01
C SER A 82 -13.38 -23.28 -15.26
N THR A 83 -12.61 -24.30 -15.62
CA THR A 83 -11.27 -24.56 -15.05
C THR A 83 -10.22 -23.60 -15.60
N HIS A 84 -10.39 -23.18 -16.86
CA HIS A 84 -9.53 -22.21 -17.53
C HIS A 84 -10.26 -20.86 -17.61
N LEU A 85 -9.66 -19.86 -16.96
CA LEU A 85 -10.11 -18.47 -17.00
C LEU A 85 -9.14 -17.66 -17.86
N PRO A 86 -9.63 -16.85 -18.81
CA PRO A 86 -8.78 -16.01 -19.63
C PRO A 86 -7.99 -15.03 -18.77
N LYS A 87 -6.77 -14.74 -19.20
CA LYS A 87 -5.87 -13.83 -18.48
C LYS A 87 -5.70 -12.55 -19.28
N LEU A 88 -5.87 -11.41 -18.62
CA LEU A 88 -5.49 -10.12 -19.17
C LEU A 88 -4.24 -9.63 -18.45
N LEU A 89 -3.15 -9.45 -19.21
CA LEU A 89 -1.83 -9.10 -18.66
C LEU A 89 -1.43 -10.05 -17.50
N GLY A 90 -1.77 -11.33 -17.59
CA GLY A 90 -1.47 -12.31 -16.54
C GLY A 90 -2.35 -12.27 -15.29
N VAL A 91 -3.38 -11.40 -15.24
CA VAL A 91 -4.43 -11.45 -14.20
C VAL A 91 -5.62 -12.27 -14.73
N PRO A 92 -6.03 -13.36 -14.05
CA PRO A 92 -7.18 -14.13 -14.48
C PRO A 92 -8.46 -13.32 -14.26
N LEU A 93 -9.33 -13.32 -15.27
CA LEU A 93 -10.63 -12.67 -15.23
C LEU A 93 -11.71 -13.72 -14.92
N ASP A 94 -12.32 -13.65 -13.74
CA ASP A 94 -13.45 -14.52 -13.42
C ASP A 94 -14.77 -13.99 -14.00
N THR A 95 -15.67 -14.93 -14.29
CA THR A 95 -16.93 -14.69 -15.01
C THR A 95 -17.95 -13.86 -14.24
N ARG A 96 -17.63 -13.49 -12.99
CA ARG A 96 -18.42 -12.63 -12.11
C ARG A 96 -17.70 -11.34 -11.70
N MET A 97 -16.50 -11.10 -12.22
CA MET A 97 -15.68 -9.91 -11.89
C MET A 97 -15.49 -9.71 -10.37
N ASN A 98 -15.38 -10.80 -9.60
CA ASN A 98 -15.07 -10.75 -8.18
C ASN A 98 -13.56 -10.84 -7.90
N PHE A 99 -12.74 -11.26 -8.88
CA PHE A 99 -11.29 -11.36 -8.75
C PHE A 99 -10.79 -12.27 -7.62
N ASN A 100 -11.62 -13.16 -7.09
CA ASN A 100 -11.22 -14.12 -6.06
C ASN A 100 -10.21 -15.14 -6.62
N SER A 101 -10.40 -15.53 -7.88
CA SER A 101 -9.47 -16.40 -8.62
C SER A 101 -8.09 -15.73 -8.77
N ALA A 102 -8.08 -14.43 -9.08
CA ALA A 102 -6.87 -13.62 -9.18
C ALA A 102 -6.16 -13.50 -7.83
N ALA A 103 -6.89 -13.18 -6.76
CA ALA A 103 -6.32 -13.13 -5.41
C ALA A 103 -5.65 -14.46 -5.03
N THR A 104 -6.33 -15.58 -5.29
CA THR A 104 -5.81 -16.92 -5.01
C THR A 104 -4.56 -17.21 -5.84
N SER A 105 -4.58 -16.91 -7.13
CA SER A 105 -3.43 -17.08 -8.02
C SER A 105 -2.22 -16.27 -7.55
N GLN A 106 -2.42 -15.02 -7.11
CA GLN A 106 -1.30 -14.21 -6.58
C GLN A 106 -0.81 -14.74 -5.24
N CYS A 107 -1.69 -15.22 -4.36
CA CYS A 107 -1.28 -15.85 -3.09
C CYS A 107 -0.45 -17.11 -3.33
N THR A 108 -0.86 -17.99 -4.25
CA THR A 108 -0.13 -19.21 -4.59
C THR A 108 1.24 -18.89 -5.19
N ALA A 109 1.29 -18.00 -6.18
CA ALA A 109 2.56 -17.59 -6.79
C ALA A 109 3.51 -16.92 -5.77
N THR A 110 2.96 -16.12 -4.84
CA THR A 110 3.74 -15.52 -3.76
C THR A 110 4.20 -16.55 -2.73
N SER A 111 3.41 -17.61 -2.50
CA SER A 111 3.79 -18.69 -1.57
C SER A 111 5.01 -19.46 -2.07
N THR A 112 5.13 -19.66 -3.39
CA THR A 112 6.36 -20.19 -4.01
C THR A 112 7.56 -19.26 -3.74
N ARG A 113 7.38 -17.94 -3.93
CA ARG A 113 8.42 -16.94 -3.63
C ARG A 113 8.78 -16.91 -2.15
N ILE A 114 7.81 -17.10 -1.26
CA ILE A 114 8.02 -17.22 0.19
C ILE A 114 8.92 -18.42 0.52
N ALA A 115 8.72 -19.56 -0.13
CA ALA A 115 9.57 -20.74 0.08
C ALA A 115 11.03 -20.47 -0.33
N GLN A 116 11.23 -19.80 -1.46
CA GLN A 116 12.56 -19.38 -1.94
C GLN A 116 13.19 -18.31 -1.03
N LEU A 117 12.41 -17.33 -0.57
CA LEU A 117 12.91 -16.32 0.37
C LEU A 117 13.31 -16.92 1.71
N LYS A 118 12.62 -17.97 2.18
CA LYS A 118 12.99 -18.68 3.41
C LYS A 118 14.33 -19.40 3.30
N SER A 119 14.75 -19.85 2.12
CA SER A 119 16.05 -20.52 1.97
C SER A 119 17.24 -19.57 2.12
N VAL A 120 17.04 -18.27 1.85
CA VAL A 120 18.09 -17.24 2.02
C VAL A 120 17.98 -16.47 3.34
N ALA A 121 16.81 -16.48 4.00
CA ALA A 121 16.54 -15.72 5.22
C ALA A 121 17.02 -16.42 6.51
N HIS A 122 18.21 -17.02 6.50
CA HIS A 122 18.72 -17.74 7.66
C HIS A 122 18.84 -16.83 8.89
N LYS A 123 18.47 -17.33 10.07
CA LYS A 123 18.39 -16.53 11.32
C LYS A 123 19.75 -16.04 11.83
N LYS A 124 20.86 -16.70 11.48
CA LYS A 124 22.22 -16.32 11.90
C LYS A 124 23.05 -15.70 10.79
N ALA A 125 22.91 -16.24 9.57
CA ALA A 125 23.80 -15.94 8.44
C ALA A 125 23.06 -15.35 7.23
N GLY A 126 21.77 -15.05 7.37
CA GLY A 126 20.99 -14.40 6.33
C GLY A 126 21.26 -12.88 6.28
N PRO A 127 20.70 -12.20 5.26
CA PRO A 127 20.84 -10.75 5.13
C PRO A 127 20.28 -9.99 6.34
N LEU A 128 20.80 -8.78 6.57
CA LEU A 128 20.26 -7.87 7.58
C LEU A 128 18.78 -7.55 7.26
N PRO A 129 17.95 -7.22 8.27
CA PRO A 129 16.53 -6.93 8.06
C PRO A 129 16.26 -5.87 6.98
N HIS A 130 17.09 -4.82 6.89
CA HIS A 130 16.96 -3.79 5.86
C HIS A 130 17.08 -4.37 4.44
N ASP A 131 18.11 -5.16 4.18
CA ASP A 131 18.39 -5.74 2.86
C ASP A 131 17.37 -6.82 2.54
N MET A 132 17.02 -7.64 3.55
CA MET A 132 15.98 -8.65 3.43
C MET A 132 14.63 -8.00 3.09
N ARG A 133 14.29 -6.86 3.71
CA ARG A 133 13.08 -6.09 3.41
C ARG A 133 13.07 -5.62 1.97
N THR A 134 14.16 -5.05 1.49
CA THR A 134 14.30 -4.58 0.11
C THR A 134 14.06 -5.72 -0.87
N PHE A 135 14.70 -6.87 -0.63
CA PHE A 135 14.53 -8.05 -1.47
C PHE A 135 13.10 -8.63 -1.40
N VAL A 136 12.54 -8.73 -0.20
CA VAL A 136 11.15 -9.18 0.03
C VAL A 136 10.14 -8.28 -0.66
N ILE A 137 10.33 -6.96 -0.65
CA ILE A 137 9.44 -6.02 -1.33
C ILE A 137 9.55 -6.19 -2.85
N GLY A 138 10.78 -6.17 -3.38
CA GLY A 138 11.04 -6.24 -4.83
C GLY A 138 10.67 -7.59 -5.45
N TYR A 139 10.88 -8.69 -4.72
CA TYR A 139 10.63 -10.04 -5.22
C TYR A 139 9.31 -10.64 -4.72
N GLY A 140 9.05 -10.65 -3.41
CA GLY A 140 7.87 -11.30 -2.83
C GLY A 140 6.61 -10.45 -2.97
N ALA A 141 6.61 -9.27 -2.35
CA ALA A 141 5.44 -8.41 -2.25
C ALA A 141 4.98 -7.89 -3.62
N SER A 142 5.91 -7.60 -4.53
CA SER A 142 5.61 -7.19 -5.91
C SER A 142 4.72 -8.19 -6.64
N LYS A 143 4.89 -9.50 -6.40
CA LYS A 143 4.03 -10.52 -6.99
C LYS A 143 2.62 -10.46 -6.43
N LEU A 144 2.49 -10.33 -5.11
CA LEU A 144 1.20 -10.28 -4.44
C LEU A 144 0.41 -9.01 -4.77
N LEU A 145 1.11 -7.89 -4.97
CA LEU A 145 0.54 -6.59 -5.29
C LEU A 145 0.15 -6.43 -6.76
N TYR A 146 0.55 -7.37 -7.63
CA TYR A 146 0.22 -7.32 -9.05
C TYR A 146 -1.29 -7.41 -9.29
N GLY A 147 -1.88 -6.34 -9.83
CA GLY A 147 -3.33 -6.22 -10.04
C GLY A 147 -4.13 -5.95 -8.76
N SER A 148 -3.45 -5.66 -7.63
CA SER A 148 -4.11 -5.44 -6.34
C SER A 148 -5.10 -4.27 -6.34
N GLU A 149 -4.98 -3.32 -7.26
CA GLU A 149 -5.91 -2.20 -7.42
C GLU A 149 -7.34 -2.68 -7.69
N MET A 150 -7.48 -3.68 -8.56
CA MET A 150 -8.77 -4.27 -8.96
C MET A 150 -9.17 -5.39 -8.02
N ILE A 151 -8.21 -6.25 -7.65
CA ILE A 151 -8.48 -7.37 -6.73
C ILE A 151 -9.01 -6.84 -5.40
N TRP A 152 -8.37 -5.83 -4.81
CA TRP A 152 -8.81 -5.29 -3.52
C TRP A 152 -10.18 -4.58 -3.59
N ALA A 153 -10.56 -4.08 -4.76
CA ALA A 153 -11.85 -3.44 -4.96
C ALA A 153 -13.01 -4.44 -4.96
N LEU A 154 -12.80 -5.63 -5.53
CA LEU A 154 -13.87 -6.54 -5.94
C LEU A 154 -13.87 -7.86 -5.17
N ALA A 155 -12.70 -8.30 -4.69
CA ALA A 155 -12.56 -9.55 -3.97
C ALA A 155 -13.33 -9.52 -2.65
N ASP A 156 -13.80 -10.70 -2.25
CA ASP A 156 -14.45 -10.86 -0.96
C ASP A 156 -13.44 -10.76 0.20
N ASP A 157 -13.96 -10.64 1.41
CA ASP A 157 -13.13 -10.51 2.61
C ASP A 157 -12.29 -11.76 2.86
N SER A 158 -12.71 -12.95 2.43
CA SER A 158 -11.93 -14.18 2.58
C SER A 158 -10.65 -14.13 1.74
N ALA A 159 -10.79 -13.73 0.48
CA ALA A 159 -9.67 -13.52 -0.45
C ALA A 159 -8.75 -12.40 0.02
N LYS A 160 -9.29 -11.24 0.43
CA LYS A 160 -8.51 -10.14 1.03
C LYS A 160 -7.74 -10.59 2.26
N ASN A 161 -8.38 -11.33 3.16
CA ASN A 161 -7.75 -11.88 4.35
C ASN A 161 -6.64 -12.89 4.00
N ALA A 162 -6.84 -13.72 2.96
CA ALA A 162 -5.79 -14.62 2.47
C ALA A 162 -4.58 -13.84 1.96
N MET A 163 -4.78 -12.78 1.18
CA MET A 163 -3.67 -11.93 0.72
C MET A 163 -2.94 -11.27 1.89
N MET A 164 -3.67 -10.73 2.88
CA MET A 164 -3.04 -10.13 4.07
C MET A 164 -2.21 -11.15 4.87
N ARG A 165 -2.68 -12.40 5.03
CA ARG A 165 -1.91 -13.47 5.67
C ARG A 165 -0.65 -13.82 4.89
N THR A 166 -0.73 -13.89 3.57
CA THR A 166 0.43 -14.13 2.69
C THR A 166 1.45 -12.99 2.83
N TYR A 167 0.99 -11.74 2.84
CA TYR A 167 1.84 -10.57 3.04
C TYR A 167 2.49 -10.53 4.43
N ALA A 168 1.77 -10.91 5.48
CA ALA A 168 2.33 -11.02 6.83
C ALA A 168 3.44 -12.08 6.92
N SER A 169 3.33 -13.16 6.15
CA SER A 169 4.41 -14.16 6.06
C SER A 169 5.69 -13.59 5.43
N LEU A 170 5.58 -12.66 4.48
CA LEU A 170 6.73 -11.91 3.97
C LEU A 170 7.36 -11.03 5.06
N ALA A 171 6.56 -10.33 5.86
CA ALA A 171 7.05 -9.51 6.97
C ALA A 171 7.78 -10.36 8.05
N ARG A 172 7.30 -11.57 8.32
CA ARG A 172 7.97 -12.50 9.24
C ARG A 172 9.35 -12.93 8.74
N ILE A 173 9.53 -13.09 7.43
CA ILE A 173 10.83 -13.41 6.84
C ILE A 173 11.84 -12.26 7.06
N VAL A 174 11.40 -11.01 6.86
CA VAL A 174 12.23 -9.82 7.08
C VAL A 174 12.72 -9.78 8.54
N SER A 175 11.77 -9.83 9.47
CA SER A 175 12.05 -9.72 10.91
C SER A 175 12.64 -10.97 11.54
N GLY A 176 12.48 -12.15 10.92
CA GLY A 176 12.85 -13.44 11.50
C GLY A 176 11.90 -13.93 12.62
N THR A 177 10.75 -13.29 12.77
CA THR A 177 9.69 -13.68 13.71
C THR A 177 9.02 -14.99 13.32
N LEU A 178 8.40 -15.69 14.27
CA LEU A 178 7.82 -17.01 13.99
C LEU A 178 6.48 -16.89 13.25
N SER A 179 6.04 -17.99 12.61
CA SER A 179 4.73 -18.05 11.94
C SER A 179 3.54 -17.77 12.88
N THR A 180 3.75 -17.93 14.19
CA THR A 180 2.75 -17.67 15.23
C THR A 180 2.59 -16.19 15.56
N THR A 181 3.59 -15.35 15.29
CA THR A 181 3.54 -13.91 15.57
C THR A 181 2.33 -13.30 14.86
N ASP A 182 1.59 -12.42 15.56
CA ASP A 182 0.43 -11.79 14.95
C ASP A 182 0.85 -10.91 13.76
N PRO A 183 -0.01 -10.76 12.73
CA PRO A 183 0.33 -10.04 11.52
C PRO A 183 0.78 -8.58 11.73
N GLU A 184 0.18 -7.86 12.68
CA GLU A 184 0.47 -6.44 12.91
C GLU A 184 1.84 -6.24 13.56
N SER A 185 2.15 -7.04 14.59
CA SER A 185 3.47 -7.02 15.21
C SER A 185 4.57 -7.40 14.22
N ALA A 186 4.32 -8.39 13.35
CA ALA A 186 5.27 -8.78 12.30
C ALA A 186 5.51 -7.65 11.28
N LEU A 187 4.46 -6.92 10.89
CA LEU A 187 4.57 -5.76 9.99
C LEU A 187 5.37 -4.62 10.62
N LEU A 188 5.14 -4.34 11.90
CA LEU A 188 5.88 -3.32 12.64
C LEU A 188 7.36 -3.72 12.84
N GLU A 189 7.64 -5.00 13.15
CA GLU A 189 9.03 -5.50 13.24
C GLU A 189 9.75 -5.46 11.90
N ALA A 190 9.04 -5.69 10.80
CA ALA A 190 9.58 -5.61 9.45
C ALA A 190 9.61 -4.19 8.89
N ASN A 191 9.12 -3.18 9.62
CA ASN A 191 8.88 -1.83 9.13
C ASN A 191 8.16 -1.83 7.76
N MET A 192 7.13 -2.67 7.62
CA MET A 192 6.37 -2.86 6.38
C MET A 192 4.97 -2.24 6.51
N THR A 193 4.57 -1.49 5.48
CA THR A 193 3.21 -0.93 5.41
C THR A 193 2.21 -2.06 5.12
N PRO A 194 1.04 -2.13 5.79
CA PRO A 194 0.03 -3.15 5.54
C PRO A 194 -0.41 -3.22 4.07
N LEU A 195 -0.72 -4.44 3.62
CA LEU A 195 -1.14 -4.71 2.24
C LEU A 195 -2.35 -3.86 1.82
N HIS A 196 -3.36 -3.74 2.67
CA HIS A 196 -4.58 -3.01 2.34
C HIS A 196 -4.32 -1.53 2.06
N ILE A 197 -3.35 -0.90 2.75
CA ILE A 197 -2.95 0.49 2.49
C ILE A 197 -2.23 0.59 1.14
N LEU A 198 -1.36 -0.36 0.82
CA LEU A 198 -0.65 -0.40 -0.48
C LEU A 198 -1.63 -0.60 -1.64
N ALA A 199 -2.59 -1.52 -1.49
CA ALA A 199 -3.62 -1.78 -2.48
C ALA A 199 -4.55 -0.57 -2.67
N LEU A 200 -4.98 0.06 -1.57
CA LEU A 200 -5.76 1.29 -1.61
C LEU A 200 -4.99 2.43 -2.29
N ARG A 201 -3.71 2.66 -1.94
CA ARG A 201 -2.86 3.65 -2.62
C ARG A 201 -2.80 3.40 -4.12
N ALA A 202 -2.50 2.18 -4.54
CA ALA A 202 -2.40 1.84 -5.95
C ALA A 202 -3.75 2.03 -6.69
N ARG A 203 -4.86 1.71 -6.01
CA ARG A 203 -6.21 1.97 -6.50
C ARG A 203 -6.52 3.46 -6.64
N PHE A 204 -6.16 4.29 -5.67
CA PHE A 204 -6.32 5.75 -5.77
C PHE A 204 -5.48 6.32 -6.90
N ALA A 205 -4.23 5.86 -7.02
CA ALA A 205 -3.37 6.22 -8.14
C ALA A 205 -4.05 5.90 -9.47
N LEU A 206 -4.61 4.69 -9.63
CA LEU A 206 -5.37 4.28 -10.82
C LEU A 206 -6.59 5.19 -11.08
N PHE A 207 -7.38 5.45 -10.04
CA PHE A 207 -8.55 6.31 -10.10
C PHE A 207 -8.20 7.73 -10.59
N GLU A 208 -7.13 8.32 -10.07
CA GLU A 208 -6.65 9.63 -10.48
C GLU A 208 -6.11 9.64 -11.92
N ARG A 209 -5.51 8.56 -12.42
CA ARG A 209 -5.16 8.46 -13.86
C ARG A 209 -6.40 8.46 -14.72
N VAL A 210 -7.39 7.63 -14.38
CA VAL A 210 -8.65 7.55 -15.15
C VAL A 210 -9.37 8.89 -15.17
N ARG A 211 -9.40 9.60 -14.03
CA ARG A 211 -9.97 10.95 -13.94
C ARG A 211 -9.24 11.98 -14.80
N SER A 212 -7.91 11.96 -14.81
CA SER A 212 -7.07 12.93 -15.52
C SER A 212 -6.97 12.69 -17.03
N CYS A 213 -7.29 11.48 -17.51
CA CYS A 213 -7.23 11.19 -18.94
C CYS A 213 -8.14 12.08 -19.80
N GLN A 214 -9.13 12.80 -19.24
CA GLN A 214 -10.08 13.70 -19.94
C GLN A 214 -10.68 13.15 -21.25
N LYS A 215 -10.49 11.86 -21.54
CA LYS A 215 -11.17 11.16 -22.60
C LYS A 215 -12.60 11.10 -22.12
N GLU A 216 -13.41 11.99 -22.66
CA GLU A 216 -14.80 11.67 -22.95
C GLU A 216 -14.77 10.25 -23.51
N TRP A 217 -15.17 9.28 -22.69
CA TRP A 217 -15.51 7.97 -23.16
C TRP A 217 -16.42 8.23 -24.35
N ILE A 218 -16.01 7.83 -25.57
CA ILE A 218 -16.68 8.13 -26.83
C ILE A 218 -18.15 7.68 -26.72
N ARG A 219 -19.02 8.57 -26.22
CA ARG A 219 -20.38 8.36 -25.68
C ARG A 219 -20.44 8.05 -24.18
N ARG A 220 -21.20 8.91 -23.45
CA ARG A 220 -21.88 8.49 -22.21
C ARG A 220 -22.57 7.15 -22.49
N PRO A 221 -22.52 6.16 -21.57
CA PRO A 221 -23.46 5.04 -21.66
C PRO A 221 -24.87 5.64 -21.77
N PRO A 222 -25.77 5.09 -22.62
CA PRO A 222 -27.15 5.54 -22.66
C PRO A 222 -27.71 5.58 -21.24
N PRO A 223 -28.63 6.51 -20.91
CA PRO A 223 -29.22 6.59 -19.58
C PRO A 223 -29.69 5.19 -19.18
N GLU A 224 -29.21 4.72 -18.02
CA GLU A 224 -29.59 3.40 -17.52
C GLU A 224 -31.12 3.36 -17.42
N PRO A 225 -31.79 2.32 -17.96
CA PRO A 225 -33.22 2.16 -17.72
C PRO A 225 -33.46 2.08 -16.20
N PRO A 226 -34.63 2.55 -15.71
CA PRO A 226 -34.90 2.59 -14.28
C PRO A 226 -34.67 1.20 -13.67
N PRO A 227 -34.05 1.12 -12.47
CA PRO A 227 -33.66 -0.15 -11.88
C PRO A 227 -34.90 -1.03 -11.73
N ARG A 228 -34.93 -2.15 -12.44
CA ARG A 228 -35.90 -3.21 -12.16
C ARG A 228 -35.71 -3.68 -10.73
N LYS A 229 -36.79 -4.10 -10.07
CA LYS A 229 -36.83 -4.60 -8.68
C LYS A 229 -35.70 -5.64 -8.49
N GLY A 230 -34.64 -5.28 -7.76
CA GLY A 230 -33.45 -6.12 -7.56
C GLY A 230 -32.11 -5.60 -8.11
N PHE A 231 -32.06 -4.42 -8.75
CA PHE A 231 -30.79 -3.83 -9.20
C PHE A 231 -29.84 -3.52 -8.02
N ARG A 232 -28.64 -4.13 -8.04
CA ARG A 232 -27.51 -3.69 -7.22
C ARG A 232 -26.23 -3.68 -8.07
N ILE A 233 -25.78 -2.49 -8.45
CA ILE A 233 -24.35 -2.28 -8.71
C ILE A 233 -23.67 -2.05 -7.35
N SER A 234 -22.59 -2.76 -7.03
CA SER A 234 -21.52 -2.12 -6.24
C SER A 234 -20.17 -2.85 -6.37
N PRO A 235 -19.28 -2.33 -7.23
CA PRO A 235 -17.85 -2.57 -7.14
C PRO A 235 -17.12 -1.48 -6.33
N ILE A 236 -17.84 -0.75 -5.45
CA ILE A 236 -17.59 0.64 -4.97
C ILE A 236 -17.80 1.61 -6.13
N SER A 237 -18.89 2.37 -6.08
CA SER A 237 -19.22 3.38 -7.09
C SER A 237 -18.14 4.47 -7.11
N ARG A 238 -18.03 5.19 -8.23
CA ARG A 238 -17.19 6.40 -8.34
C ARG A 238 -17.48 7.38 -7.19
N GLU A 239 -18.73 7.45 -6.77
CA GLU A 239 -19.19 8.26 -5.64
C GLU A 239 -18.58 7.79 -4.32
N THR A 240 -18.60 6.49 -4.03
CA THR A 240 -17.98 5.95 -2.81
C THR A 240 -16.47 6.18 -2.77
N MET A 241 -15.79 6.10 -3.92
CA MET A 241 -14.37 6.48 -4.00
C MET A 241 -14.15 7.96 -3.72
N TYR A 242 -14.99 8.84 -4.26
CA TYR A 242 -14.91 10.27 -3.92
C TYR A 242 -15.18 10.53 -2.45
N SER A 243 -16.23 9.96 -1.85
CA SER A 243 -16.51 10.10 -0.42
C SER A 243 -15.36 9.62 0.45
N LEU A 244 -14.69 8.52 0.06
CA LEU A 244 -13.52 8.02 0.79
C LEU A 244 -12.32 8.97 0.69
N VAL A 245 -12.02 9.49 -0.50
CA VAL A 245 -10.93 10.47 -0.69
C VAL A 245 -11.26 11.76 0.04
N ASP A 246 -12.44 12.33 -0.20
CA ASP A 246 -12.91 13.57 0.42
C ASP A 246 -12.81 13.45 1.95
N GLY A 247 -13.33 12.37 2.56
CA GLY A 247 -13.23 12.14 4.00
C GLY A 247 -11.82 11.81 4.54
N LEU A 248 -10.82 11.58 3.68
CA LEU A 248 -9.40 11.49 4.07
C LEU A 248 -8.66 12.82 3.89
N THR A 249 -9.18 13.74 3.07
CA THR A 249 -8.46 14.94 2.65
C THR A 249 -9.16 16.26 3.03
N GLU A 250 -10.35 16.18 3.64
CA GLU A 250 -11.16 17.32 4.08
C GLU A 250 -10.39 18.28 4.99
N GLU A 251 -9.62 17.76 5.96
CA GLU A 251 -8.76 18.54 6.86
C GLU A 251 -7.75 19.43 6.11
N TYR A 252 -7.41 19.06 4.87
CA TYR A 252 -6.46 19.79 4.03
C TYR A 252 -7.14 20.66 2.97
N GLY A 253 -8.47 20.82 3.01
CA GLY A 253 -9.24 21.59 2.05
C GLY A 253 -9.28 20.96 0.65
N VAL A 254 -8.96 19.67 0.53
CA VAL A 254 -8.99 18.95 -0.76
C VAL A 254 -10.26 18.12 -0.85
N ASN A 255 -10.98 18.29 -1.97
CA ASN A 255 -12.22 17.57 -2.27
C ASN A 255 -12.32 17.25 -3.76
N ARG A 256 -13.36 16.54 -4.20
CA ARG A 256 -13.58 16.17 -5.61
C ARG A 256 -13.51 17.33 -6.61
N ASN A 257 -13.77 18.57 -6.20
CA ASN A 257 -13.80 19.77 -7.06
C ASN A 257 -12.45 20.51 -7.13
N SER A 258 -11.47 20.21 -6.27
CA SER A 258 -10.15 20.85 -6.34
C SER A 258 -9.50 20.71 -7.73
N VAL A 259 -8.74 21.70 -8.19
CA VAL A 259 -8.08 21.60 -9.50
C VAL A 259 -6.85 20.70 -9.40
N ARG A 260 -6.69 19.78 -10.36
CA ARG A 260 -5.58 18.80 -10.40
C ARG A 260 -4.63 19.17 -11.52
N GLU A 261 -3.34 18.95 -11.28
CA GLU A 261 -2.34 19.17 -12.30
C GLU A 261 -2.61 18.25 -13.52
N ARG A 262 -2.36 18.78 -14.71
CA ARG A 262 -2.44 18.00 -15.94
C ARG A 262 -1.46 16.83 -15.85
N ARG A 263 -1.95 15.62 -16.10
CA ARG A 263 -1.09 14.44 -16.08
C ARG A 263 -0.09 14.51 -17.24
N PHE A 264 1.16 14.21 -16.92
CA PHE A 264 2.20 13.97 -17.89
C PHE A 264 1.96 12.63 -18.61
N PHE A 265 1.74 12.68 -19.93
CA PHE A 265 1.58 11.49 -20.78
C PHE A 265 2.75 11.28 -21.72
N LYS A 266 3.30 12.38 -22.23
CA LYS A 266 4.46 12.43 -23.11
C LYS A 266 5.16 13.75 -22.90
N SER A 267 6.47 13.76 -23.10
CA SER A 267 7.27 14.98 -23.14
C SER A 267 6.73 15.93 -24.20
N ALA A 268 6.66 17.22 -23.86
CA ALA A 268 6.40 18.27 -24.83
C ALA A 268 7.64 18.57 -25.69
N VAL A 269 8.82 18.16 -25.24
CA VAL A 269 10.09 18.37 -25.93
C VAL A 269 10.26 17.35 -27.06
N PRO A 270 10.33 17.79 -28.32
CA PRO A 270 10.62 16.88 -29.43
C PRO A 270 12.08 16.41 -29.36
N PRO A 271 12.37 15.13 -29.69
CA PRO A 271 13.75 14.62 -29.71
C PRO A 271 14.70 15.40 -30.62
N TRP A 272 14.22 16.05 -31.67
CA TRP A 272 15.04 16.87 -32.58
C TRP A 272 15.30 18.30 -32.08
N SER A 273 14.61 18.75 -31.02
CA SER A 273 14.75 20.11 -30.46
C SER A 273 15.81 20.22 -29.37
N VAL A 274 16.49 19.14 -29.01
CA VAL A 274 17.42 19.08 -27.87
C VAL A 274 18.89 19.30 -28.26
N SER A 275 19.17 19.75 -29.49
CA SER A 275 20.54 19.91 -30.01
C SER A 275 21.41 20.84 -29.18
N GLN A 276 20.80 21.81 -28.48
CA GLN A 276 21.51 22.76 -27.61
C GLN A 276 21.33 22.47 -26.11
N ALA A 277 20.76 21.33 -25.74
CA ALA A 277 20.56 20.96 -24.33
C ALA A 277 21.88 20.87 -23.55
N ASN A 278 23.00 20.63 -24.23
CA ASN A 278 24.35 20.65 -23.66
C ASN A 278 24.80 22.03 -23.13
N LYS A 279 24.12 23.12 -23.49
CA LYS A 279 24.34 24.45 -22.93
C LYS A 279 23.74 24.61 -21.53
N VAL A 280 23.00 23.62 -21.06
CA VAL A 280 22.55 23.51 -19.67
C VAL A 280 23.48 22.54 -18.95
N THR A 281 24.15 23.03 -17.91
CA THR A 281 25.13 22.24 -17.13
C THR A 281 24.75 22.19 -15.66
N PHE A 282 25.22 21.17 -14.93
CA PHE A 282 24.81 20.89 -13.55
C PHE A 282 26.02 20.61 -12.64
N GLY A 283 26.21 21.41 -11.60
CA GLY A 283 27.05 21.13 -10.43
C GLY A 283 26.22 20.47 -9.34
N LEU A 284 26.17 19.13 -9.30
CA LEU A 284 25.28 18.35 -8.43
C LEU A 284 25.80 18.13 -7.01
N THR A 285 27.11 18.29 -6.80
CA THR A 285 27.79 17.91 -5.56
C THR A 285 28.70 19.02 -5.08
N VAL A 286 28.59 19.34 -3.80
CA VAL A 286 29.49 20.25 -3.08
C VAL A 286 30.13 19.46 -1.95
N GLU A 287 31.41 19.12 -2.13
CA GLU A 287 32.16 18.34 -1.16
C GLU A 287 32.66 19.20 -0.01
N TYR A 288 32.63 18.64 1.19
CA TYR A 288 33.21 19.22 2.39
C TYR A 288 33.76 18.10 3.26
N ASP A 289 34.62 18.44 4.22
CA ASP A 289 35.20 17.47 5.14
C ASP A 289 34.13 16.83 6.04
N LYS A 290 33.83 15.55 5.77
CA LYS A 290 32.83 14.77 6.52
C LYS A 290 33.37 14.22 7.85
N SER A 291 34.67 14.37 8.13
CA SER A 291 35.25 13.97 9.42
C SER A 291 34.89 14.95 10.55
N LEU A 292 34.44 16.16 10.20
CA LEU A 292 34.00 17.18 11.15
C LEU A 292 32.78 16.72 11.94
N THR A 293 32.85 16.86 13.27
CA THR A 293 31.78 16.48 14.20
C THR A 293 31.06 17.68 14.81
N HIS A 294 31.73 18.83 14.95
CA HIS A 294 31.15 20.03 15.55
C HIS A 294 30.22 20.77 14.58
N LYS A 295 29.00 21.12 15.03
CA LYS A 295 27.94 21.71 14.18
C LYS A 295 28.39 22.99 13.47
N ASP A 296 29.06 23.91 14.16
CA ASP A 296 29.50 25.19 13.58
C ASP A 296 30.64 25.02 12.58
N ALA A 297 31.52 24.05 12.80
CA ALA A 297 32.59 23.70 11.87
C ALA A 297 32.00 23.10 10.59
N ILE A 298 31.02 22.20 10.71
CA ILE A 298 30.27 21.64 9.57
C ILE A 298 29.55 22.76 8.81
N ARG A 299 28.87 23.68 9.51
CA ARG A 299 28.17 24.82 8.89
C ARG A 299 29.13 25.68 8.09
N SER A 300 30.28 26.02 8.68
CA SER A 300 31.32 26.85 8.03
C SER A 300 31.96 26.15 6.83
N ALA A 301 32.25 24.86 6.93
CA ALA A 301 32.81 24.07 5.84
C ALA A 301 31.84 23.98 4.65
N LYS A 302 30.56 23.71 4.93
CA LYS A 302 29.49 23.70 3.92
C LYS A 302 29.33 25.06 3.24
N LYS A 303 29.40 26.15 4.00
CA LYS A 303 29.36 27.52 3.48
C LYS A 303 30.50 27.78 2.51
N TRP A 304 31.73 27.52 2.95
CA TRP A 304 32.92 27.78 2.16
C TRP A 304 32.92 26.96 0.88
N ALA A 305 32.60 25.66 0.97
CA ALA A 305 32.52 24.79 -0.19
C ALA A 305 31.45 25.26 -1.20
N SER A 306 30.27 25.67 -0.71
CA SER A 306 29.20 26.18 -1.58
C SER A 306 29.60 27.47 -2.28
N LEU A 307 30.19 28.42 -1.54
CA LEU A 307 30.68 29.69 -2.10
C LEU A 307 31.84 29.47 -3.08
N HIS A 308 32.71 28.48 -2.82
CA HIS A 308 33.80 28.12 -3.71
C HIS A 308 33.28 27.65 -5.08
N GLU A 309 32.31 26.74 -5.10
CA GLU A 309 31.70 26.28 -6.37
C GLU A 309 30.96 27.41 -7.09
N ILE A 310 30.15 28.20 -6.38
CA ILE A 310 29.46 29.38 -6.96
C ILE A 310 30.48 30.37 -7.56
N GLY A 311 31.61 30.59 -6.88
CA GLY A 311 32.65 31.52 -7.31
C GLY A 311 33.35 31.16 -8.63
N LYS A 312 33.37 29.87 -9.01
CA LYS A 312 33.87 29.43 -10.34
C LYS A 312 33.05 30.02 -11.49
N HIS A 313 31.81 30.40 -11.20
CA HIS A 313 30.86 30.96 -12.16
C HIS A 313 30.72 32.48 -12.05
N ASN A 314 31.69 33.19 -11.44
CA ASN A 314 31.68 34.66 -11.32
C ASN A 314 31.60 35.42 -12.66
N HIS A 315 31.90 34.76 -13.78
CA HIS A 315 31.76 35.30 -15.13
C HIS A 315 30.32 35.31 -15.65
N PHE A 316 29.36 34.70 -14.93
CA PHE A 316 27.95 34.74 -15.27
C PHE A 316 27.33 36.08 -14.88
N GLN A 317 26.47 36.62 -15.75
CA GLN A 317 25.90 37.95 -15.58
C GLN A 317 24.68 37.96 -14.65
N TRP A 318 23.88 36.89 -14.71
CA TRP A 318 22.63 36.77 -13.99
C TRP A 318 22.70 35.60 -13.03
N LEU A 319 22.09 35.78 -11.86
CA LEU A 319 21.98 34.78 -10.83
C LEU A 319 20.53 34.63 -10.42
N ILE A 320 20.05 33.39 -10.34
CA ILE A 320 18.77 33.06 -9.72
C ILE A 320 19.03 32.24 -8.46
N ALA A 321 18.32 32.56 -7.39
CA ALA A 321 18.15 31.68 -6.26
C ALA A 321 16.69 31.23 -6.17
N THR A 322 16.46 29.95 -5.91
CA THR A 322 15.11 29.40 -5.78
C THR A 322 15.00 28.55 -4.53
N ASP A 323 13.85 28.65 -3.86
CA ASP A 323 13.55 27.81 -2.70
C ASP A 323 12.04 27.47 -2.60
N GLY A 324 11.73 26.38 -1.91
CA GLY A 324 10.39 25.88 -1.66
C GLY A 324 10.13 25.60 -0.17
N GLY A 325 9.22 26.36 0.44
CA GLY A 325 8.83 26.22 1.84
C GLY A 325 7.52 25.44 2.04
N ILE A 326 7.42 24.72 3.17
CA ILE A 326 6.18 24.09 3.63
C ILE A 326 5.92 24.37 5.10
N GLN A 327 4.73 24.89 5.37
CA GLN A 327 4.18 25.05 6.71
C GLN A 327 2.67 24.82 6.66
N SER A 328 2.22 23.59 6.92
CA SER A 328 0.80 23.21 6.79
C SER A 328 -0.14 24.22 7.48
N PRO A 329 -1.16 24.75 6.79
CA PRO A 329 -1.65 24.41 5.45
C PRO A 329 -1.07 25.26 4.31
N MET A 330 -0.04 26.05 4.54
CA MET A 330 0.60 26.93 3.57
C MET A 330 1.85 26.29 2.94
N SER A 331 2.11 26.60 1.67
CA SER A 331 3.37 26.29 1.00
C SER A 331 3.72 27.36 -0.01
N ALA A 332 4.99 27.63 -0.16
CA ALA A 332 5.50 28.71 -1.01
C ALA A 332 6.59 28.18 -1.94
N GLY A 333 6.55 28.61 -3.20
CA GLY A 333 7.69 28.50 -4.10
C GLY A 333 8.18 29.90 -4.45
N VAL A 334 9.47 30.18 -4.28
CA VAL A 334 10.07 31.50 -4.43
C VAL A 334 11.23 31.48 -5.41
N GLY A 335 11.29 32.48 -6.28
CA GLY A 335 12.42 32.74 -7.17
C GLY A 335 12.90 34.18 -7.02
N LEU A 336 14.21 34.36 -6.88
CA LEU A 336 14.87 35.65 -6.76
C LEU A 336 15.85 35.83 -7.91
N LEU A 337 15.80 36.97 -8.60
CA LEU A 337 16.74 37.34 -9.66
C LEU A 337 17.71 38.41 -9.14
N PHE A 338 19.00 38.13 -9.28
CA PHE A 338 20.09 39.02 -8.93
C PHE A 338 20.90 39.44 -10.15
N LYS A 339 21.46 40.65 -10.09
CA LYS A 339 22.48 41.14 -11.02
C LYS A 339 23.85 40.79 -10.48
N SER A 340 24.71 40.19 -11.31
CA SER A 340 26.06 39.76 -10.96
C SER A 340 26.12 38.64 -9.92
N VAL A 341 27.04 37.69 -10.11
CA VAL A 341 27.32 36.63 -9.12
C VAL A 341 28.25 37.14 -8.01
N SER A 342 29.25 37.96 -8.37
CA SER A 342 30.26 38.47 -7.42
C SER A 342 29.71 39.48 -6.42
N HIS A 343 28.72 40.26 -6.85
CA HIS A 343 28.07 41.31 -6.06
C HIS A 343 26.55 41.23 -6.28
N PRO A 344 25.89 40.22 -5.70
CA PRO A 344 24.50 39.93 -6.00
C PRO A 344 23.59 41.06 -5.49
N VAL A 345 23.01 41.81 -6.43
CA VAL A 345 22.00 42.83 -6.14
C VAL A 345 20.64 42.30 -6.58
N LEU A 346 19.69 42.18 -5.63
CA LEU A 346 18.33 41.72 -5.92
C LEU A 346 17.63 42.70 -6.86
N ILE A 347 17.15 42.19 -7.99
CA ILE A 347 16.44 42.98 -9.02
C ILE A 347 14.93 42.77 -8.90
N LYS A 348 14.53 41.50 -8.78
CA LYS A 348 13.13 41.10 -8.84
C LYS A 348 12.93 39.80 -8.07
N GLN A 349 11.76 39.68 -7.47
CA GLN A 349 11.32 38.48 -6.76
C GLN A 349 9.96 38.03 -7.29
N VAL A 350 9.72 36.73 -7.21
CA VAL A 350 8.43 36.10 -7.48
C VAL A 350 8.17 35.02 -6.46
N SER A 351 6.92 34.89 -6.05
CA SER A 351 6.41 33.86 -5.15
C SER A 351 5.04 33.35 -5.60
N VAL A 352 4.79 32.07 -5.34
CA VAL A 352 3.50 31.42 -5.62
C VAL A 352 3.11 30.46 -4.51
N ASN A 353 1.80 30.41 -4.24
CA ASN A 353 1.23 29.43 -3.33
C ASN A 353 1.22 28.05 -4.03
N CYS A 354 1.92 27.08 -3.44
CA CYS A 354 2.01 25.73 -4.01
C CYS A 354 0.83 24.83 -3.58
N GLY A 355 -0.06 25.30 -2.71
CA GLY A 355 -1.24 24.58 -2.22
C GLY A 355 -1.02 23.82 -0.92
N SER A 356 -2.11 23.40 -0.27
CA SER A 356 -2.09 22.91 1.11
C SER A 356 -1.50 21.53 1.35
N VAL A 357 -1.22 20.79 0.28
CA VAL A 357 -0.74 19.40 0.34
C VAL A 357 0.65 19.24 -0.30
N SER A 358 1.23 20.33 -0.81
CA SER A 358 2.49 20.26 -1.55
C SER A 358 3.63 19.67 -0.72
N SER A 359 4.46 18.85 -1.37
CA SER A 359 5.74 18.35 -0.83
C SER A 359 6.90 19.30 -1.13
N SER A 360 8.01 19.22 -0.38
CA SER A 360 9.10 20.21 -0.49
C SER A 360 9.65 20.21 -1.92
N TYR A 361 9.84 19.01 -2.47
CA TYR A 361 10.17 18.79 -3.87
C TYR A 361 9.22 19.51 -4.85
N ARG A 362 7.92 19.48 -4.55
CA ARG A 362 6.92 20.16 -5.38
C ARG A 362 7.06 21.67 -5.28
N ALA A 363 7.25 22.21 -4.09
CA ALA A 363 7.46 23.64 -3.88
C ALA A 363 8.73 24.13 -4.59
N GLU A 364 9.84 23.41 -4.45
CA GLU A 364 11.13 23.69 -5.11
C GLU A 364 11.03 23.63 -6.64
N SER A 365 10.39 22.59 -7.20
CA SER A 365 10.21 22.48 -8.66
C SER A 365 9.28 23.55 -9.23
N VAL A 366 8.23 23.93 -8.50
CA VAL A 366 7.35 25.04 -8.87
C VAL A 366 8.07 26.37 -8.79
N ALA A 367 8.89 26.58 -7.76
CA ALA A 367 9.73 27.77 -7.59
C ALA A 367 10.67 27.95 -8.78
N MET A 368 11.34 26.87 -9.19
CA MET A 368 12.20 26.85 -10.36
C MET A 368 11.47 27.23 -11.64
N LEU A 369 10.33 26.60 -11.91
CA LEU A 369 9.53 26.91 -13.08
C LEU A 369 9.05 28.37 -13.07
N LEU A 370 8.59 28.85 -11.91
CA LEU A 370 8.13 30.23 -11.75
C LEU A 370 9.26 31.23 -12.02
N ALA A 371 10.46 30.96 -11.48
CA ALA A 371 11.64 31.79 -11.69
C ALA A 371 11.99 31.88 -13.18
N LEU A 372 12.02 30.74 -13.90
CA LEU A 372 12.25 30.74 -15.34
C LEU A 372 11.17 31.53 -16.09
N ASP A 373 9.89 31.25 -15.84
CA ASP A 373 8.75 31.86 -16.54
C ASP A 373 8.65 33.38 -16.34
N ARG A 374 8.88 33.87 -15.10
CA ARG A 374 8.58 35.27 -14.73
C ARG A 374 9.80 36.17 -14.59
N LEU A 375 10.99 35.59 -14.42
CA LEU A 375 12.23 36.33 -14.27
C LEU A 375 13.07 36.27 -15.54
N VAL A 376 13.28 35.08 -16.12
CA VAL A 376 14.25 34.89 -17.23
C VAL A 376 13.61 34.98 -18.60
N MET A 377 12.48 34.30 -18.82
CA MET A 377 11.80 34.29 -20.11
C MET A 377 11.50 35.70 -20.67
N PRO A 378 11.15 36.72 -19.85
CA PRO A 378 10.98 38.08 -20.34
C PRO A 378 12.28 38.79 -20.77
N MET A 379 13.46 38.22 -20.50
CA MET A 379 14.78 38.83 -20.73
C MET A 379 15.37 38.44 -22.10
N THR A 380 14.56 38.28 -23.14
CA THR A 380 15.02 37.78 -24.46
C THR A 380 16.09 38.67 -25.13
N ASP A 381 16.07 39.98 -24.86
CA ASP A 381 16.86 40.98 -25.58
C ASP A 381 18.09 41.47 -24.81
N VAL A 382 18.45 40.83 -23.69
CA VAL A 382 19.64 41.22 -22.92
C VAL A 382 20.93 40.85 -23.66
N LYS A 383 21.95 41.73 -23.58
CA LYS A 383 23.24 41.53 -24.26
C LYS A 383 24.02 40.32 -23.75
N HIS A 384 24.03 40.09 -22.44
CA HIS A 384 24.77 38.99 -21.81
C HIS A 384 23.79 37.93 -21.32
N LYS A 385 23.83 36.75 -21.94
CA LYS A 385 22.87 35.66 -21.73
C LYS A 385 23.51 34.48 -20.98
N THR A 386 24.15 34.76 -19.85
CA THR A 386 24.73 33.75 -18.95
C THR A 386 23.96 33.75 -17.64
N LEU A 387 23.34 32.61 -17.31
CA LEU A 387 22.50 32.43 -16.12
C LEU A 387 23.05 31.35 -15.19
N LEU A 388 23.38 31.74 -13.96
CA LEU A 388 23.68 30.83 -12.86
C LEU A 388 22.41 30.63 -12.03
N ILE A 389 22.03 29.39 -11.75
CA ILE A 389 20.89 29.04 -10.91
C ILE A 389 21.42 28.32 -9.68
N VAL A 390 21.21 28.89 -8.50
CA VAL A 390 21.63 28.34 -7.22
C VAL A 390 20.41 27.81 -6.47
N THR A 391 20.49 26.57 -6.01
CA THR A 391 19.43 25.92 -5.21
C THR A 391 20.04 24.85 -4.31
N ASP A 392 19.44 24.64 -3.15
CA ASP A 392 19.73 23.54 -2.24
C ASP A 392 18.87 22.29 -2.49
N SER A 393 18.00 22.31 -3.51
CA SER A 393 17.24 21.13 -3.93
C SER A 393 18.09 20.16 -4.74
N GLN A 394 18.87 19.32 -4.05
CA GLN A 394 19.64 18.27 -4.71
C GLN A 394 18.74 17.27 -5.44
N SER A 395 17.51 17.06 -4.93
CA SER A 395 16.53 16.15 -5.53
C SER A 395 16.03 16.66 -6.89
N LEU A 396 15.73 17.95 -7.02
CA LEU A 396 15.34 18.57 -8.29
C LEU A 396 16.49 18.56 -9.29
N LEU A 397 17.70 18.91 -8.86
CA LEU A 397 18.87 18.88 -9.74
C LEU A 397 19.17 17.48 -10.28
N ASN A 398 19.04 16.44 -9.46
CA ASN A 398 19.17 15.05 -9.89
C ASN A 398 18.06 14.59 -10.84
N ALA A 399 16.86 15.17 -10.75
CA ALA A 399 15.79 14.88 -11.70
C ALA A 399 16.05 15.54 -13.06
N LEU A 400 16.42 16.83 -13.05
CA LEU A 400 16.71 17.59 -14.26
C LEU A 400 17.97 17.09 -14.99
N SER A 401 19.02 16.68 -14.27
CA SER A 401 20.28 16.22 -14.85
C SER A 401 20.19 14.95 -15.70
N LYS A 402 19.07 14.21 -15.61
CA LYS A 402 18.76 13.08 -16.51
C LYS A 402 18.55 13.51 -17.98
N GLY A 403 18.39 14.82 -18.21
CA GLY A 403 18.21 15.41 -19.53
C GLY A 403 16.74 15.49 -19.97
N PRO A 404 16.45 16.28 -21.02
CA PRO A 404 15.09 16.63 -21.41
C PRO A 404 14.22 15.44 -21.85
N LEU A 405 14.81 14.42 -22.48
CA LEU A 405 14.07 13.26 -22.99
C LEU A 405 13.79 12.18 -21.93
N SER A 406 14.39 12.30 -20.76
CA SER A 406 14.29 11.34 -19.65
C SER A 406 13.33 11.81 -18.55
N GLN A 407 12.62 12.91 -18.76
CA GLN A 407 11.71 13.48 -17.77
C GLN A 407 10.44 12.65 -17.62
N CYS A 408 10.01 12.45 -16.38
CA CYS A 408 8.87 11.61 -16.02
C CYS A 408 7.71 12.39 -15.41
N ASP A 409 7.89 13.68 -15.13
CA ASP A 409 6.92 14.55 -14.48
C ASP A 409 6.69 15.83 -15.28
N TYR A 410 5.46 16.35 -15.20
CA TYR A 410 5.02 17.49 -16.01
C TYR A 410 5.85 18.75 -15.75
N THR A 411 6.08 19.11 -14.50
CA THR A 411 6.82 20.34 -14.17
C THR A 411 8.27 20.27 -14.60
N GLU A 412 8.93 19.14 -14.42
CA GLU A 412 10.31 18.94 -14.89
C GLU A 412 10.42 19.03 -16.42
N ASP A 413 9.45 18.46 -17.15
CA ASP A 413 9.36 18.57 -18.61
C ASP A 413 9.13 20.01 -19.08
N VAL A 414 8.28 20.77 -18.39
CA VAL A 414 8.05 22.19 -18.69
C VAL A 414 9.29 23.02 -18.35
N ILE A 415 9.99 22.73 -17.25
CA ILE A 415 11.29 23.36 -16.93
C ILE A 415 12.26 23.12 -18.10
N TRP A 416 12.41 21.88 -18.56
CA TRP A 416 13.26 21.56 -19.71
C TRP A 416 12.81 22.25 -21.01
N THR A 417 11.50 22.39 -21.22
CA THR A 417 10.96 23.15 -22.35
C THR A 417 11.45 24.60 -22.30
N ARG A 418 11.40 25.26 -21.13
CA ARG A 418 11.91 26.63 -20.94
C ARG A 418 13.43 26.71 -21.09
N LEU A 419 14.16 25.75 -20.54
CA LEU A 419 15.61 25.72 -20.67
C LEU A 419 16.02 25.59 -22.14
N ILE A 420 15.37 24.72 -22.91
CA ILE A 420 15.63 24.58 -24.35
C ILE A 420 15.31 25.88 -25.08
N GLU A 421 14.15 26.47 -24.81
CA GLU A 421 13.76 27.76 -25.40
C GLU A 421 14.81 28.85 -25.12
N LEU A 422 15.31 28.95 -23.89
CA LEU A 422 16.39 29.87 -23.54
C LEU A 422 17.70 29.54 -24.29
N THR A 423 18.11 28.27 -24.35
CA THR A 423 19.34 27.90 -25.09
C THR A 423 19.25 28.25 -26.58
N LEU A 424 18.08 28.08 -27.20
CA LEU A 424 17.82 28.49 -28.58
C LEU A 424 17.93 30.01 -28.77
N HIS A 425 17.58 30.79 -27.75
CA HIS A 425 17.78 32.25 -27.70
C HIS A 425 19.23 32.66 -27.32
N GLY A 426 20.16 31.69 -27.27
CA GLY A 426 21.58 31.93 -27.03
C GLY A 426 22.00 31.95 -25.56
N TRP A 427 21.14 31.48 -24.63
CA TRP A 427 21.50 31.41 -23.22
C TRP A 427 22.46 30.26 -22.91
N LEU A 428 23.42 30.52 -22.03
CA LEU A 428 24.24 29.53 -21.33
C LEU A 428 23.77 29.45 -19.89
N ILE A 429 23.40 28.25 -19.44
CA ILE A 429 22.76 28.04 -18.13
C ILE A 429 23.58 27.04 -17.32
N HIS A 430 23.89 27.40 -16.08
CA HIS A 430 24.52 26.51 -15.12
C HIS A 430 23.67 26.42 -13.86
N PHE A 431 23.30 25.20 -13.47
CA PHE A 431 22.70 24.90 -12.18
C PHE A 431 23.79 24.51 -11.18
N GLN A 432 23.83 25.15 -10.03
CA GLN A 432 24.80 24.86 -8.97
C GLN A 432 24.07 24.52 -7.67
N PHE A 433 24.31 23.32 -7.15
CA PHE A 433 23.89 22.92 -5.82
C PHE A 433 24.63 23.75 -4.76
N CYS A 434 23.93 24.15 -3.69
CA CYS A 434 24.54 24.65 -2.46
C CYS A 434 23.95 23.99 -1.22
N HIS A 435 24.68 23.97 -0.11
CA HIS A 435 24.14 23.44 1.15
C HIS A 435 23.14 24.42 1.77
N SER A 436 22.01 23.90 2.26
CA SER A 436 21.00 24.69 2.98
C SER A 436 21.47 25.14 4.37
N HIS A 437 20.88 26.24 4.87
CA HIS A 437 21.08 26.82 6.22
C HIS A 437 22.54 27.00 6.66
N CYS A 438 23.47 27.19 5.71
CA CYS A 438 24.90 27.29 6.00
C CYS A 438 25.50 28.70 5.93
N GLY A 439 24.73 29.74 5.59
CA GLY A 439 25.25 31.12 5.47
C GLY A 439 25.47 31.59 4.04
N VAL A 440 24.92 30.90 3.03
CA VAL A 440 24.98 31.32 1.63
C VAL A 440 23.87 32.34 1.38
N VAL A 441 24.27 33.62 1.31
CA VAL A 441 23.35 34.78 1.34
C VAL A 441 22.19 34.65 0.36
N VAL A 442 22.45 34.33 -0.90
CA VAL A 442 21.39 34.27 -1.93
C VAL A 442 20.39 33.15 -1.72
N ASN A 443 20.82 32.02 -1.13
CA ASN A 443 19.93 30.89 -0.80
C ASN A 443 19.15 31.19 0.48
N GLU A 444 19.82 31.73 1.51
CA GLU A 444 19.15 32.13 2.76
C GLU A 444 18.11 33.22 2.53
N MET A 445 18.34 34.14 1.59
CA MET A 445 17.31 35.08 1.17
C MET A 445 16.09 34.37 0.58
N ALA A 446 16.27 33.39 -0.31
CA ALA A 446 15.15 32.66 -0.91
C ALA A 446 14.32 31.91 0.15
N ASP A 447 14.98 31.25 1.10
CA ASP A 447 14.37 30.56 2.27
C ASP A 447 13.63 31.53 3.20
N GLU A 448 14.22 32.69 3.49
CA GLU A 448 13.57 33.74 4.27
C GLU A 448 12.31 34.26 3.56
N TYR A 449 12.39 34.56 2.26
CA TYR A 449 11.22 34.99 1.48
C TYR A 449 10.14 33.91 1.41
N ALA A 450 10.51 32.63 1.29
CA ALA A 450 9.56 31.53 1.32
C ALA A 450 8.84 31.43 2.67
N THR A 451 9.58 31.57 3.76
CA THR A 451 9.05 31.62 5.13
C THR A 451 8.10 32.80 5.30
N GLN A 452 8.52 34.01 4.91
CA GLN A 452 7.68 35.21 4.98
C GLN A 452 6.37 35.03 4.21
N CYS A 453 6.41 34.51 2.97
CA CYS A 453 5.21 34.26 2.16
C CYS A 453 4.24 33.28 2.84
N MET A 454 4.76 32.28 3.56
CA MET A 454 3.93 31.32 4.29
C MET A 454 3.29 31.93 5.54
N GLU A 455 4.01 32.78 6.26
CA GLU A 455 3.54 33.46 7.47
C GLU A 455 2.50 34.54 7.17
N ASN A 456 2.74 35.36 6.13
CA ASN A 456 1.86 36.48 5.79
C ASN A 456 0.78 36.12 4.76
N GLY A 457 0.90 34.99 4.05
CA GLY A 457 -0.04 34.55 3.01
C GLY A 457 -0.04 35.42 1.75
N HIS A 458 0.97 36.28 1.57
CA HIS A 458 1.08 37.18 0.42
C HIS A 458 1.99 36.57 -0.65
N PHE A 459 1.43 36.39 -1.85
CA PHE A 459 2.14 35.83 -3.01
C PHE A 459 2.10 36.79 -4.19
N THR A 460 3.17 36.86 -4.97
CA THR A 460 3.18 37.69 -6.19
C THR A 460 2.25 37.13 -7.27
N GLU A 461 2.11 35.81 -7.32
CA GLU A 461 1.18 35.14 -8.23
C GLU A 461 -0.18 34.98 -7.54
N PRO A 462 -1.29 35.40 -8.19
CA PRO A 462 -2.62 35.34 -7.58
C PRO A 462 -3.21 33.92 -7.56
N SER A 463 -2.71 33.02 -8.41
CA SER A 463 -3.23 31.66 -8.54
C SER A 463 -2.49 30.67 -7.63
N VAL A 464 -3.25 29.84 -6.92
CA VAL A 464 -2.70 28.66 -6.23
C VAL A 464 -2.38 27.58 -7.26
N LYS A 465 -1.22 26.94 -7.15
CA LYS A 465 -0.88 25.82 -8.04
C LYS A 465 -1.83 24.63 -7.83
N PRO A 466 -2.18 23.92 -8.91
CA PRO A 466 -3.10 22.79 -8.83
C PRO A 466 -2.47 21.61 -8.08
N LEU A 467 -3.33 20.76 -7.51
CA LEU A 467 -2.92 19.61 -6.72
C LEU A 467 -2.12 18.61 -7.56
N TRP A 468 -0.90 18.31 -7.10
CA TRP A 468 -0.08 17.27 -7.69
C TRP A 468 -0.56 15.89 -7.24
N HIS A 469 -0.70 14.96 -8.19
CA HIS A 469 -1.24 13.63 -7.90
C HIS A 469 -0.39 12.84 -6.90
N LYS A 470 0.94 13.00 -6.92
CA LYS A 470 1.83 12.31 -5.98
C LYS A 470 1.65 12.81 -4.55
N ASP A 471 1.44 14.11 -4.36
CA ASP A 471 1.15 14.69 -3.05
C ASP A 471 -0.17 14.19 -2.49
N LEU A 472 -1.20 14.06 -3.34
CA LEU A 472 -2.47 13.45 -2.96
C LEU A 472 -2.30 11.98 -2.55
N GLU A 473 -1.57 11.18 -3.32
CA GLU A 473 -1.28 9.79 -2.97
C GLU A 473 -0.50 9.67 -1.64
N ALA A 474 0.46 10.56 -1.41
CA ALA A 474 1.24 10.61 -0.18
C ALA A 474 0.36 11.00 1.01
N LEU A 475 -0.49 12.01 0.87
CA LEU A 475 -1.46 12.42 1.90
C LEU A 475 -2.41 11.28 2.27
N ILE A 476 -3.04 10.65 1.27
CA ILE A 476 -3.95 9.53 1.49
C ILE A 476 -3.22 8.38 2.20
N THR A 477 -2.02 8.04 1.76
CA THR A 477 -1.20 7.00 2.39
C THR A 477 -0.89 7.35 3.85
N ARG A 478 -0.54 8.60 4.14
CA ARG A 478 -0.27 9.09 5.51
C ARG A 478 -1.51 8.97 6.39
N GLN A 479 -2.68 9.38 5.89
CA GLN A 479 -3.93 9.32 6.64
C GLN A 479 -4.39 7.89 6.90
N LEU A 480 -4.27 6.99 5.91
CA LEU A 480 -4.54 5.57 6.09
C LEU A 480 -3.59 4.94 7.11
N LYS A 481 -2.30 5.28 7.07
CA LYS A 481 -1.33 4.83 8.08
C LYS A 481 -1.68 5.34 9.47
N LYS A 482 -2.04 6.62 9.62
CA LYS A 482 -2.49 7.20 10.90
C LYS A 482 -3.67 6.44 11.46
N ARG A 483 -4.70 6.16 10.64
CA ARG A 483 -5.87 5.37 11.04
C ARG A 483 -5.50 3.94 11.44
N TRP A 484 -4.62 3.29 10.68
CA TRP A 484 -4.14 1.94 11.00
C TRP A 484 -3.36 1.89 12.32
N LEU A 485 -2.42 2.82 12.54
CA LEU A 485 -1.65 2.89 13.78
C LEU A 485 -2.56 3.11 15.00
N ALA A 486 -3.63 3.91 14.85
CA ALA A 486 -4.63 4.12 15.89
C ALA A 486 -5.53 2.89 16.13
N SER A 487 -5.68 2.00 15.14
CA SER A 487 -6.48 0.77 15.27
C SER A 487 -5.67 -0.45 15.73
N LEU A 488 -4.38 -0.29 16.02
CA LEU A 488 -3.51 -1.40 16.42
C LEU A 488 -3.97 -2.04 17.73
N ARG A 489 -3.81 -3.36 17.79
CA ARG A 489 -4.08 -4.12 19.01
C ARG A 489 -3.11 -3.78 20.13
N THR A 490 -3.64 -3.19 21.20
CA THR A 490 -2.86 -2.75 22.37
C THR A 490 -2.55 -3.88 23.37
N ASP A 491 -3.20 -5.03 23.23
CA ASP A 491 -3.05 -6.19 24.12
C ASP A 491 -1.81 -7.04 23.82
N THR A 492 -1.18 -6.83 22.66
CA THR A 492 0.03 -7.57 22.24
C THR A 492 1.26 -7.19 23.05
N HIS A 493 2.17 -8.14 23.26
CA HIS A 493 3.44 -7.91 23.98
C HIS A 493 4.29 -6.83 23.29
N ARG A 494 4.34 -6.86 21.95
CA ARG A 494 5.07 -5.88 21.14
C ARG A 494 4.54 -4.47 21.32
N TYR A 495 3.22 -4.29 21.32
CA TYR A 495 2.64 -2.98 21.54
C TYR A 495 2.91 -2.46 22.95
N LYS A 496 2.86 -3.32 23.98
CA LYS A 496 3.19 -2.93 25.35
C LYS A 496 4.64 -2.44 25.52
N LEU A 497 5.58 -3.02 24.76
CA LEU A 497 6.99 -2.63 24.82
C LEU A 497 7.35 -1.45 23.90
N CYS A 498 6.79 -1.42 22.69
CA CYS A 498 7.24 -0.50 21.63
C CYS A 498 6.14 0.46 21.14
N GLY A 499 4.92 0.33 21.65
CA GLY A 499 3.75 1.04 21.16
C GLY A 499 3.51 0.80 19.66
N ALA A 500 3.08 1.86 18.98
CA ALA A 500 2.86 1.88 17.53
C ALA A 500 4.15 2.07 16.71
N LYS A 501 5.33 2.15 17.34
CA LYS A 501 6.59 2.47 16.64
C LYS A 501 7.06 1.26 15.83
N PRO A 502 7.33 1.41 14.51
CA PRO A 502 7.99 0.38 13.72
C PRO A 502 9.44 0.20 14.17
N SER A 503 9.98 -1.00 13.96
CA SER A 503 11.37 -1.29 14.34
C SER A 503 12.36 -0.59 13.40
N ASP A 504 13.49 -0.14 13.96
CA ASP A 504 14.63 0.30 13.18
C ASP A 504 15.32 -0.92 12.57
N LEU A 505 15.62 -0.83 11.27
CA LEU A 505 16.26 -1.89 10.50
C LEU A 505 17.72 -1.57 10.18
N SER A 506 18.24 -0.43 10.64
CA SER A 506 19.64 0.01 10.44
C SER A 506 20.66 -1.01 10.94
N GLY A 507 20.27 -1.82 11.92
CA GLY A 507 21.16 -2.78 12.58
C GLY A 507 22.16 -2.12 13.52
N LEU A 508 21.92 -0.86 13.91
CA LEU A 508 22.69 -0.17 14.93
C LEU A 508 21.96 -0.26 16.27
N ASP A 509 22.71 -0.51 17.34
CA ASP A 509 22.24 -0.28 18.68
C ASP A 509 22.03 1.23 18.89
N LEU A 510 20.89 1.59 19.46
CA LEU A 510 20.49 2.98 19.61
C LEU A 510 21.19 3.71 20.76
N ILE A 511 21.89 2.99 21.65
CA ILE A 511 22.58 3.52 22.82
C ILE A 511 24.05 3.79 22.49
N ASP A 512 24.76 2.78 22.00
CA ASP A 512 26.21 2.85 21.78
C ASP A 512 26.61 2.89 20.29
N GLY A 513 25.65 2.75 19.38
CA GLY A 513 25.91 2.78 17.94
C GLY A 513 26.61 1.53 17.38
N THR A 514 26.74 0.47 18.18
CA THR A 514 27.36 -0.78 17.75
C THR A 514 26.51 -1.51 16.71
N LYS A 515 27.14 -2.23 15.80
CA LYS A 515 26.43 -3.01 14.78
C LYS A 515 25.98 -4.34 15.35
N LEU A 516 24.67 -4.56 15.37
CA LEU A 516 24.06 -5.83 15.73
C LEU A 516 24.22 -6.84 14.59
N THR A 517 24.49 -8.08 14.97
CA THR A 517 24.47 -9.22 14.06
C THR A 517 23.04 -9.58 13.64
N ARG A 518 22.90 -10.36 12.57
CA ARG A 518 21.60 -10.89 12.15
C ARG A 518 20.92 -11.71 13.26
N SER A 519 21.69 -12.51 14.00
CA SER A 519 21.15 -13.34 15.09
C SER A 519 20.57 -12.49 16.22
N GLU A 520 21.28 -11.45 16.64
CA GLU A 520 20.84 -10.53 17.70
C GLU A 520 19.57 -9.78 17.28
N MET A 521 19.52 -9.27 16.04
CA MET A 521 18.32 -8.59 15.54
C MET A 521 17.10 -9.51 15.48
N VAL A 522 17.27 -10.78 15.07
CA VAL A 522 16.18 -11.76 15.06
C VAL A 522 15.72 -12.09 16.47
N GLN A 523 16.66 -12.28 17.40
CA GLN A 523 16.34 -12.54 18.80
C GLN A 523 15.60 -11.35 19.43
N LEU A 524 16.04 -10.12 19.16
CA LEU A 524 15.40 -8.90 19.61
C LEU A 524 13.96 -8.77 19.07
N ALA A 525 13.76 -8.99 17.76
CA ALA A 525 12.43 -8.95 17.16
C ALA A 525 11.48 -9.99 17.75
N ARG A 526 11.98 -11.21 18.00
CA ARG A 526 11.21 -12.28 18.66
C ARG A 526 10.90 -11.93 20.11
N ALA A 527 11.88 -11.45 20.87
CA ALA A 527 11.70 -11.03 22.26
C ALA A 527 10.64 -9.92 22.40
N ARG A 528 10.69 -8.90 21.52
CA ARG A 528 9.66 -7.85 21.44
C ARG A 528 8.29 -8.42 21.15
N CYS A 529 8.19 -9.45 20.31
CA CYS A 529 6.94 -10.14 20.02
C CYS A 529 6.49 -11.14 21.10
N GLY A 530 7.23 -11.26 22.21
CA GLY A 530 6.93 -12.22 23.29
C GLY A 530 7.26 -13.66 22.89
N GLU A 531 8.18 -13.86 21.96
CA GLU A 531 8.61 -15.18 21.51
C GLU A 531 10.10 -15.38 21.85
N SER A 532 10.43 -16.53 22.42
CA SER A 532 11.81 -16.95 22.69
C SER A 532 12.05 -18.34 22.11
N GLU A 533 13.30 -18.64 21.71
CA GLU A 533 13.67 -19.98 21.24
C GLU A 533 13.48 -21.05 22.34
N TYR A 534 13.54 -20.65 23.61
CA TYR A 534 13.45 -21.55 24.76
C TYR A 534 12.03 -21.72 25.30
N PHE A 535 11.19 -20.68 25.21
CA PHE A 535 9.88 -20.65 25.86
C PHE A 535 8.70 -20.65 24.88
N GLY A 536 8.95 -20.34 23.59
CA GLY A 536 7.94 -20.22 22.55
C GLY A 536 6.78 -19.29 22.93
N ARG A 537 5.69 -19.33 22.16
CA ARG A 537 4.41 -18.69 22.53
C ARG A 537 3.59 -19.52 23.53
N LEU A 538 4.02 -20.77 23.76
CA LEU A 538 3.40 -21.71 24.69
C LEU A 538 3.46 -21.15 26.11
N PHE A 539 4.60 -20.58 26.53
CA PHE A 539 4.73 -19.94 27.85
C PHE A 539 3.69 -18.84 28.08
N TRP A 540 3.45 -17.95 27.12
CA TRP A 540 2.43 -16.91 27.25
C TRP A 540 0.99 -17.45 27.19
N SER A 541 0.78 -18.57 26.49
CA SER A 541 -0.52 -19.25 26.45
C SER A 541 -0.77 -20.10 27.71
N LEU A 542 0.30 -20.49 28.41
CA LEU A 542 0.30 -21.30 29.63
C LEU A 542 0.50 -20.48 30.91
N ARG A 543 0.90 -19.21 30.83
CA ARG A 543 1.13 -18.33 31.98
C ARG A 543 -0.15 -18.13 32.82
N ASP A 544 -1.32 -18.23 32.17
CA ASP A 544 -2.63 -18.18 32.81
C ASP A 544 -3.22 -19.59 33.05
N CYS A 545 -2.47 -20.67 32.82
CA CYS A 545 -2.86 -22.00 33.26
C CYS A 545 -2.74 -22.07 34.78
N LEU A 546 -3.91 -22.09 35.42
CA LEU A 546 -4.15 -22.35 36.85
C LEU A 546 -3.24 -23.47 37.43
N PRO A 547 -2.95 -23.45 38.74
CA PRO A 547 -1.86 -24.19 39.41
C PRO A 547 -2.11 -25.70 39.57
N THR A 548 -2.59 -26.38 38.53
CA THR A 548 -2.95 -27.81 38.56
C THR A 548 -2.20 -28.64 37.52
N CYS A 549 -1.11 -28.12 36.96
CA CYS A 549 -0.26 -28.89 36.05
C CYS A 549 0.56 -29.93 36.84
N ARG A 550 0.24 -31.22 36.68
CA ARG A 550 0.94 -32.38 37.28
C ARG A 550 2.45 -32.50 36.94
N LEU A 551 2.94 -31.72 35.97
CA LEU A 551 4.34 -31.70 35.55
C LEU A 551 5.11 -30.51 36.15
N CYS A 552 4.41 -29.48 36.62
CA CYS A 552 5.02 -28.24 37.11
C CYS A 552 4.90 -28.10 38.65
N ASN A 553 3.95 -28.80 39.28
CA ASN A 553 3.80 -28.81 40.73
C ASN A 553 4.15 -30.19 41.30
N CYS A 554 5.40 -30.34 41.77
CA CYS A 554 5.78 -31.45 42.65
C CYS A 554 5.10 -31.29 44.02
N THR A 555 4.61 -32.38 44.61
CA THR A 555 4.14 -32.34 46.00
C THR A 555 5.33 -32.11 46.96
N PRO A 556 5.10 -31.61 48.19
CA PRO A 556 6.17 -31.43 49.17
C PRO A 556 6.97 -32.72 49.43
N GLU A 557 6.32 -33.89 49.37
CA GLU A 557 6.94 -35.21 49.50
C GLU A 557 7.85 -35.54 48.30
N GLN A 558 7.44 -35.16 47.08
CA GLN A 558 8.26 -35.32 45.87
C GLN A 558 9.42 -34.34 45.83
N ALA A 559 9.23 -33.13 46.35
CA ALA A 559 10.31 -32.15 46.52
C ALA A 559 11.35 -32.61 47.55
N ALA A 560 10.92 -33.26 48.64
CA ALA A 560 11.81 -33.82 49.67
C ALA A 560 12.71 -34.95 49.14
N VAL A 561 12.23 -35.74 48.18
CA VAL A 561 13.03 -36.76 47.49
C VAL A 561 14.07 -36.13 46.56
N LEU A 562 13.75 -34.99 45.95
CA LEU A 562 14.64 -34.26 45.03
C LEU A 562 15.65 -33.37 45.76
N SER A 563 15.38 -32.95 47.00
CA SER A 563 16.22 -32.05 47.81
C SER A 563 17.44 -32.70 48.49
N HIS A 564 17.65 -34.01 48.35
CA HIS A 564 18.85 -34.68 48.88
C HIS A 564 20.07 -34.63 47.94
N SER A 565 20.04 -33.76 46.92
CA SER A 565 21.21 -33.41 46.11
C SER A 565 21.75 -32.06 46.58
N SER A 566 22.62 -32.10 47.59
CA SER A 566 23.48 -31.05 48.15
C SER A 566 24.08 -30.10 47.08
N LEU A 567 24.31 -28.78 47.22
CA LEU A 567 24.38 -27.70 48.26
C LEU A 567 24.70 -26.39 47.45
N PRO A 568 24.85 -25.16 48.02
CA PRO A 568 24.25 -24.52 49.20
C PRO A 568 23.58 -23.14 48.90
N GLU A 569 22.76 -22.71 49.86
CA GLU A 569 22.03 -21.43 49.95
C GLU A 569 22.90 -20.23 50.38
N GLU A 570 22.50 -19.00 50.04
CA GLU A 570 22.58 -17.84 50.95
C GLU A 570 21.41 -16.85 50.73
N GLY A 571 20.68 -16.57 51.83
CA GLY A 571 19.92 -15.32 52.13
C GLY A 571 18.51 -15.18 51.54
N LEU A 572 17.42 -15.53 52.24
CA LEU A 572 16.69 -14.73 53.27
C LEU A 572 16.34 -13.31 52.77
N ASP A 573 15.09 -12.85 52.65
CA ASP A 573 13.94 -13.05 53.53
C ASP A 573 12.56 -12.88 52.85
N ALA A 574 11.59 -13.58 53.41
CA ALA A 574 10.15 -13.43 53.23
C ALA A 574 9.65 -12.11 53.85
N SER A 575 8.64 -11.42 53.33
CA SER A 575 7.21 -11.68 53.60
C SER A 575 6.48 -10.36 53.24
N THR A 576 5.28 -10.34 52.65
CA THR A 576 4.01 -10.62 53.32
C THR A 576 2.89 -10.65 52.29
N ASN A 577 1.95 -11.57 52.51
CA ASN A 577 0.72 -11.74 51.75
C ASN A 577 -0.23 -10.55 51.95
N THR A 578 -0.98 -10.20 50.90
CA THR A 578 -2.38 -9.79 51.04
C THR A 578 -3.19 -10.40 49.91
N VAL A 579 -4.12 -11.27 50.31
CA VAL A 579 -5.16 -11.86 49.47
C VAL A 579 -6.17 -10.76 49.16
N GLN A 580 -6.42 -10.50 47.87
CA GLN A 580 -7.67 -9.89 47.44
C GLN A 580 -8.21 -10.63 46.21
N GLU A 581 -9.47 -11.00 46.33
CA GLU A 581 -10.26 -11.87 45.49
C GLU A 581 -10.34 -11.40 44.03
N THR A 582 -9.98 -12.27 43.09
CA THR A 582 -10.30 -12.08 41.68
C THR A 582 -11.62 -12.74 41.32
N ALA A 583 -12.58 -11.90 40.95
CA ALA A 583 -13.85 -12.26 40.33
C ALA A 583 -13.67 -13.20 39.13
N GLU A 584 -14.43 -14.29 39.12
CA GLU A 584 -14.49 -15.25 38.02
C GLU A 584 -15.04 -14.60 36.73
N ARG A 585 -14.27 -14.68 35.63
CA ARG A 585 -14.76 -14.40 34.27
C ARG A 585 -15.61 -15.57 33.75
N PRO A 586 -16.76 -15.36 33.07
CA PRO A 586 -17.61 -16.43 32.58
C PRO A 586 -16.98 -17.15 31.37
N ARG A 587 -16.62 -18.43 31.53
CA ARG A 587 -16.19 -19.28 30.40
C ARG A 587 -17.36 -19.59 29.46
N ALA A 588 -17.12 -19.45 28.15
CA ALA A 588 -18.04 -19.60 27.02
C ALA A 588 -18.65 -21.01 26.79
N ASN A 589 -18.73 -21.87 27.80
CA ASN A 589 -19.07 -23.30 27.63
C ASN A 589 -20.51 -23.69 28.05
N LYS A 590 -21.34 -22.74 28.51
CA LYS A 590 -22.68 -23.03 29.06
C LYS A 590 -23.79 -23.29 28.01
N ASN A 591 -23.55 -23.04 26.72
CA ASN A 591 -24.60 -23.09 25.68
C ASN A 591 -24.63 -24.36 24.81
N ARG A 592 -23.75 -25.35 25.02
CA ARG A 592 -23.80 -26.62 24.25
C ARG A 592 -24.93 -27.51 24.75
N ARG A 593 -25.75 -28.04 23.82
CA ARG A 593 -26.82 -29.00 24.11
C ARG A 593 -26.24 -30.27 24.74
N ARG A 594 -26.86 -30.70 25.84
CA ARG A 594 -26.56 -31.99 26.50
C ARG A 594 -27.42 -33.06 25.85
N GLU A 595 -26.77 -34.09 25.35
CA GLU A 595 -27.37 -35.16 24.55
C GLU A 595 -27.20 -36.46 25.35
N PRO A 596 -28.26 -36.96 26.02
CA PRO A 596 -28.20 -38.22 26.78
C PRO A 596 -28.07 -39.42 25.85
N CYS A 597 -27.36 -40.45 26.30
CA CYS A 597 -27.29 -41.71 25.59
C CYS A 597 -28.62 -42.47 25.77
N PRO A 598 -29.22 -43.01 24.69
CA PRO A 598 -30.44 -43.81 24.81
C PRO A 598 -30.19 -45.23 25.34
N TYR A 599 -28.93 -45.63 25.52
CA TYR A 599 -28.53 -46.99 25.87
C TYR A 599 -27.76 -47.09 27.22
N CYS A 600 -27.44 -45.97 27.86
CA CYS A 600 -26.82 -45.90 29.18
C CYS A 600 -27.00 -44.51 29.82
N ASP A 601 -26.57 -44.34 31.08
CA ASP A 601 -26.76 -43.09 31.84
C ASP A 601 -25.78 -41.95 31.46
N ALA A 602 -24.97 -42.13 30.41
CA ALA A 602 -23.99 -41.14 29.99
C ALA A 602 -24.62 -39.95 29.25
N VAL A 603 -24.20 -38.71 29.56
CA VAL A 603 -24.70 -37.47 28.93
C VAL A 603 -23.55 -36.66 28.31
N PHE A 604 -23.68 -36.30 27.04
CA PHE A 604 -22.60 -35.67 26.27
C PHE A 604 -22.91 -34.24 25.85
N ALA A 605 -21.92 -33.34 25.92
CA ALA A 605 -22.02 -31.98 25.40
C ALA A 605 -21.85 -31.96 23.87
N GLY A 606 -22.93 -32.32 23.16
CA GLY A 606 -23.05 -32.29 21.70
C GLY A 606 -23.09 -33.67 21.04
N PHE A 607 -23.96 -33.80 20.03
CA PHE A 607 -24.31 -35.06 19.36
C PHE A 607 -23.14 -35.81 18.73
N THR A 608 -22.09 -35.12 18.28
CA THR A 608 -20.89 -35.78 17.72
C THR A 608 -20.21 -36.68 18.75
N ARG A 609 -20.14 -36.23 20.02
CA ARG A 609 -19.57 -37.01 21.12
C ARG A 609 -20.47 -38.17 21.52
N LEU A 610 -21.79 -37.95 21.57
CA LEU A 610 -22.77 -39.02 21.77
C LEU A 610 -22.62 -40.11 20.70
N ARG A 611 -22.57 -39.73 19.42
CA ARG A 611 -22.41 -40.68 18.30
C ARG A 611 -21.12 -41.47 18.37
N GLN A 612 -20.02 -40.83 18.78
CA GLN A 612 -18.74 -41.51 18.99
C GLN A 612 -18.84 -42.51 20.14
N HIS A 613 -19.45 -42.12 21.26
CA HIS A 613 -19.68 -43.01 22.40
C HIS A 613 -20.58 -44.22 22.06
N CYS A 614 -21.73 -44.00 21.39
CA CYS A 614 -22.59 -45.10 20.97
C CYS A 614 -21.88 -46.04 20.00
N LYS A 615 -21.02 -45.52 19.11
CA LYS A 615 -20.21 -46.36 18.22
C LYS A 615 -19.21 -47.24 18.97
N THR A 616 -18.65 -46.76 20.08
CA THR A 616 -17.58 -47.47 20.82
C THR A 616 -18.09 -48.35 21.95
N GLN A 617 -19.27 -48.07 22.52
CA GLN A 617 -19.81 -48.77 23.69
C GLN A 617 -21.13 -49.50 23.42
N HIS A 618 -21.81 -49.17 22.31
CA HIS A 618 -23.09 -49.75 21.91
C HIS A 618 -23.06 -50.08 20.40
N SER A 619 -22.00 -50.78 19.95
CA SER A 619 -21.79 -51.12 18.53
C SER A 619 -22.93 -51.92 17.91
N ASP A 620 -23.65 -52.66 18.75
CA ASP A 620 -24.67 -53.63 18.35
C ASP A 620 -26.09 -53.01 18.36
N GLN A 621 -26.20 -51.73 18.71
CA GLN A 621 -27.45 -50.98 18.80
C GLN A 621 -27.61 -50.02 17.60
N PRO A 622 -28.86 -49.63 17.25
CA PRO A 622 -29.11 -48.66 16.20
C PRO A 622 -28.40 -47.32 16.45
N LYS A 623 -28.09 -46.57 15.39
CA LYS A 623 -27.50 -45.23 15.55
C LYS A 623 -28.53 -44.30 16.21
N PRO A 624 -28.15 -43.49 17.22
CA PRO A 624 -29.06 -42.55 17.84
C PRO A 624 -29.58 -41.54 16.79
N ALA A 625 -30.87 -41.26 16.82
CA ALA A 625 -31.53 -40.33 15.90
C ALA A 625 -31.20 -38.87 16.25
N GLU A 626 -31.06 -38.02 15.23
CA GLU A 626 -30.84 -36.59 15.44
C GLU A 626 -32.09 -35.92 15.98
N GLN A 627 -31.98 -35.32 17.17
CA GLN A 627 -33.11 -34.65 17.79
C GLN A 627 -33.28 -33.25 17.17
N LEU A 628 -34.27 -33.09 16.28
CA LEU A 628 -34.51 -31.84 15.54
C LEU A 628 -35.46 -30.86 16.24
N LYS A 629 -35.94 -31.22 17.44
CA LYS A 629 -36.75 -30.35 18.30
C LYS A 629 -35.93 -29.52 19.29
N CYS A 630 -36.44 -28.35 19.66
CA CYS A 630 -35.88 -27.49 20.70
C CYS A 630 -36.13 -28.08 22.11
N ASP A 631 -35.09 -28.16 22.96
CA ASP A 631 -35.20 -28.72 24.32
C ASP A 631 -36.01 -27.84 25.29
N PHE A 632 -36.23 -26.57 24.93
CA PHE A 632 -36.92 -25.61 25.80
C PHE A 632 -38.40 -25.49 25.45
N CYS A 633 -38.74 -25.28 24.17
CA CYS A 633 -40.12 -25.05 23.72
C CYS A 633 -40.75 -26.21 22.93
N GLY A 634 -39.98 -27.25 22.60
CA GLY A 634 -40.49 -28.42 21.88
C GLY A 634 -40.68 -28.26 20.36
N GLU A 635 -40.50 -27.07 19.78
CA GLU A 635 -40.67 -26.84 18.34
C GLU A 635 -39.71 -27.67 17.47
N GLU A 636 -40.22 -28.24 16.37
CA GLU A 636 -39.49 -29.05 15.41
C GLU A 636 -38.90 -28.23 14.25
N TYR A 637 -37.74 -28.64 13.75
CA TYR A 637 -37.00 -27.94 12.71
C TYR A 637 -36.51 -28.91 11.62
N SER A 638 -36.31 -28.40 10.41
CA SER A 638 -35.84 -29.23 9.28
C SER A 638 -34.36 -29.65 9.38
N ASN A 639 -33.54 -28.99 10.19
CA ASN A 639 -32.12 -29.34 10.39
C ASN A 639 -31.55 -28.79 11.71
N ARG A 640 -30.46 -29.38 12.21
CA ARG A 640 -29.82 -28.99 13.48
C ARG A 640 -29.29 -27.55 13.53
N ARG A 641 -28.96 -26.94 12.38
CA ARG A 641 -28.49 -25.54 12.33
C ARG A 641 -29.62 -24.60 12.71
N SER A 642 -30.81 -24.83 12.15
CA SER A 642 -32.04 -24.12 12.50
C SER A 642 -32.42 -24.36 13.96
N THR A 643 -32.41 -25.62 14.44
CA THR A 643 -32.68 -25.93 15.86
C THR A 643 -31.71 -25.23 16.80
N ALA A 644 -30.40 -25.18 16.46
CA ALA A 644 -29.39 -24.53 17.29
C ALA A 644 -29.50 -23.00 17.32
N GLN A 645 -29.81 -22.38 16.17
CA GLN A 645 -30.07 -20.94 16.09
C GLN A 645 -31.32 -20.55 16.87
N HIS A 646 -32.40 -21.32 16.73
CA HIS A 646 -33.60 -21.11 17.52
C HIS A 646 -33.33 -21.33 19.01
N ARG A 647 -32.64 -22.41 19.42
CA ARG A 647 -32.34 -22.70 20.82
C ARG A 647 -31.60 -21.56 21.52
N MET A 648 -30.70 -20.86 20.83
CA MET A 648 -30.04 -19.66 21.38
C MET A 648 -30.97 -18.45 21.54
N ARG A 649 -32.06 -18.40 20.75
CA ARG A 649 -33.06 -17.32 20.71
C ARG A 649 -34.39 -17.71 21.38
N CYS A 650 -34.50 -18.92 21.92
CA CYS A 650 -35.73 -19.39 22.53
C CYS A 650 -35.98 -18.60 23.81
N LYS A 651 -37.18 -18.01 23.95
CA LYS A 651 -37.54 -17.20 25.13
C LYS A 651 -37.54 -18.02 26.43
N GLN A 652 -37.68 -19.34 26.33
CA GLN A 652 -37.64 -20.28 27.46
C GLN A 652 -36.22 -20.80 27.76
N ASN A 653 -35.19 -20.34 27.02
CA ASN A 653 -33.79 -20.65 27.34
C ASN A 653 -33.31 -19.74 28.50
N PRO A 654 -32.82 -20.29 29.63
CA PRO A 654 -32.31 -19.50 30.76
C PRO A 654 -31.16 -18.55 30.41
N ASN A 655 -30.45 -18.79 29.29
CA ASN A 655 -29.36 -17.96 28.78
C ASN A 655 -29.76 -17.20 27.49
N TYR A 656 -31.04 -16.84 27.34
CA TYR A 656 -31.56 -16.12 26.17
C TYR A 656 -30.73 -14.87 25.82
N ILE A 657 -30.21 -14.82 24.59
CA ILE A 657 -29.44 -13.67 24.08
C ILE A 657 -30.37 -12.79 23.23
N ARG A 658 -30.73 -11.62 23.75
CA ARG A 658 -31.47 -10.59 23.02
C ARG A 658 -30.49 -9.82 22.13
N LEU A 659 -30.45 -10.13 20.84
CA LEU A 659 -29.70 -9.33 19.87
C LEU A 659 -30.59 -8.16 19.41
N ASN A 660 -30.22 -6.93 19.75
CA ASN A 660 -30.82 -5.73 19.16
C ASN A 660 -30.43 -5.68 17.68
N ASN A 661 -31.42 -5.49 16.80
CA ASN A 661 -31.22 -5.26 15.38
C ASN A 661 -30.53 -3.92 15.11
#